data_AF-A0A7X6M303-F1
#
_entry.id   AF-A0A7X6M303-F1
#
_cell.length_a   1.000
_cell.length_b   1.000
_cell.length_c   1.000
_cell.angle_alpha   90.00
_cell.angle_beta   90.00
_cell.angle_gamma   90.00
#
_symmetry.space_group_name_H-M   'P 1'
#
loop_
_entity.id
_entity.type
_entity.pdbx_description
1 polymer ?
#
loop_
_entity_poly.entity_id
_entity_poly.type
_entity_poly.pdbx_seq_one_letter_code
_entity_poly.pdbx_strand_id
1 'polypeptide(L)'
;MMSTEFYWHQNNSDCVPLITPHDCDSYPPVRTPQISIAPVSPEQSQVPGTHAPQAPHVGHLPFTDSHGDLFGITLPHITVAGALDALMIAGTCAVFGLVSVSAICLVANLMAWSPARLRNWAIGAAVAMPGSAIVCNEFDWSAPLTQFSAGAAELVSGNPVHGLAAMTVLLIPAAWLAAMYAFTTRRVQLATNGLASPAATERALWLRTQREQRAAARLSRYKLPFSTGGLNPHPVLGRLAVESTQAPTKSRTRALVSRNETRLIVPWIKMNEHGTSVASSGKGKSTLMNRMLVSWFVTGWQRHRQWWRANRPGRPLVLVIDCNGGPDSRKAAGKLLPWFGSLGVPAERIGIVGGDESDPRHVQLAMWSTPSRDDLRSILSMMISGGSVPTTDTEKYFHEIRETLLHLIVDAPAKVVNGKPVGENPPRDWLEFLSRFDPVKLSRLWGGEWDDKVPWAGVPGVQHEIASTKAGKQPVLDSARAEFGNLYRALGDSFDGDRQFTDFDVLYVILEGIKAPDRARAQFAALGCMLEQLADREHGRQAILAVDEFSAVSDGKTRAKAWVERLRKAGISTWWFAQSWNGLGHDDDAREALVTAASGGSILGGQEKGDKLAEIYGTRRGFDLSRKLIGGSAAGDEGNVQAGDELLVHPNRLRSMGKGDVVHVSGGVARFGRVSPLDERQRASLRPLPGLSEMRPAADETESSEPVAPVIDLRKRDRA
;
A
#
# COMPACT_ATOMS: atom_id res chain seq x y z
N MET A 1 -55.99 -46.17 -23.27
CA MET A 1 -57.02 -46.88 -24.06
C MET A 1 -58.03 -45.87 -24.58
N MET A 2 -58.70 -46.19 -25.68
CA MET A 2 -59.96 -45.60 -26.14
C MET A 2 -61.10 -45.92 -25.14
N SER A 3 -62.23 -45.21 -25.06
CA SER A 3 -62.62 -43.90 -25.64
C SER A 3 -63.96 -43.42 -25.03
N THR A 4 -64.37 -42.18 -25.36
CA THR A 4 -65.77 -41.71 -25.57
C THR A 4 -66.88 -42.07 -24.56
N GLU A 5 -67.56 -41.02 -24.09
CA GLU A 5 -68.92 -40.75 -24.59
C GLU A 5 -69.24 -39.23 -24.58
N PHE A 6 -70.29 -38.82 -25.28
CA PHE A 6 -70.72 -37.43 -25.51
C PHE A 6 -72.14 -37.22 -24.96
N TYR A 7 -72.49 -36.02 -24.48
CA TYR A 7 -73.40 -35.11 -25.20
C TYR A 7 -73.64 -33.76 -24.46
N TRP A 8 -73.77 -32.73 -25.30
CA TRP A 8 -74.16 -31.33 -25.10
C TRP A 8 -75.41 -31.05 -24.22
N HIS A 9 -75.76 -29.83 -23.76
CA HIS A 9 -75.32 -28.42 -23.94
C HIS A 9 -75.79 -27.68 -22.65
N GLN A 10 -75.04 -26.84 -21.91
CA GLN A 10 -74.58 -25.46 -22.17
C GLN A 10 -75.66 -24.51 -22.76
N ASN A 11 -75.88 -23.27 -22.28
CA ASN A 11 -75.09 -22.41 -21.37
C ASN A 11 -75.98 -21.52 -20.49
N ASN A 12 -75.43 -20.99 -19.39
CA ASN A 12 -75.85 -19.68 -18.86
C ASN A 12 -74.65 -18.93 -18.25
N SER A 13 -74.59 -17.62 -18.52
CA SER A 13 -73.82 -16.57 -17.82
C SER A 13 -72.57 -16.94 -17.00
N ASP A 14 -71.38 -16.87 -17.63
CA ASP A 14 -70.13 -16.41 -17.00
C ASP A 14 -69.11 -16.07 -18.11
N CYS A 15 -68.95 -14.78 -18.43
CA CYS A 15 -67.98 -14.30 -19.44
C CYS A 15 -66.82 -13.58 -18.74
N VAL A 16 -65.68 -14.27 -18.62
CA VAL A 16 -64.44 -13.69 -18.09
C VAL A 16 -63.52 -13.39 -19.27
N PRO A 17 -63.24 -12.10 -19.59
CA PRO A 17 -62.36 -11.74 -20.70
C PRO A 17 -60.93 -12.22 -20.41
N LEU A 18 -60.37 -12.98 -21.36
CA LEU A 18 -59.13 -13.73 -21.15
C LEU A 18 -57.90 -13.04 -21.75
N ILE A 19 -58.08 -12.15 -22.74
CA ILE A 19 -56.97 -11.44 -23.40
C ILE A 19 -57.26 -9.95 -23.61
N THR A 20 -58.49 -9.53 -23.96
CA THR A 20 -58.82 -8.10 -24.08
C THR A 20 -60.17 -7.71 -23.44
N PRO A 21 -60.38 -6.44 -23.02
CA PRO A 21 -61.60 -6.03 -22.31
C PRO A 21 -62.91 -6.13 -23.10
N HIS A 22 -62.86 -6.31 -24.43
CA HIS A 22 -64.03 -6.31 -25.32
C HIS A 22 -64.47 -7.71 -25.76
N ASP A 23 -63.86 -8.77 -25.22
CA ASP A 23 -64.15 -10.17 -25.58
C ASP A 23 -65.58 -10.65 -25.18
N CYS A 24 -66.37 -9.80 -24.49
CA CYS A 24 -67.72 -10.11 -23.98
C CYS A 24 -68.84 -9.17 -24.49
N ASP A 25 -68.57 -8.22 -25.40
CA ASP A 25 -69.57 -7.26 -25.88
C ASP A 25 -70.60 -7.91 -26.84
N SER A 26 -71.90 -7.66 -26.62
CA SER A 26 -72.99 -8.30 -27.37
C SER A 26 -74.06 -7.33 -27.90
N TYR A 27 -74.16 -7.22 -29.24
CA TYR A 27 -75.25 -6.52 -29.94
C TYR A 27 -76.49 -7.41 -30.07
N PRO A 28 -77.69 -6.91 -29.71
CA PRO A 28 -78.78 -6.78 -30.70
C PRO A 28 -79.80 -5.64 -30.35
N PRO A 29 -80.98 -5.51 -31.00
CA PRO A 29 -81.20 -5.33 -32.43
C PRO A 29 -82.14 -4.12 -32.76
N VAL A 30 -82.36 -3.88 -34.06
CA VAL A 30 -83.20 -2.80 -34.62
C VAL A 30 -84.70 -2.89 -34.24
N ARG A 31 -85.32 -1.74 -33.94
CA ARG A 31 -86.75 -1.44 -34.23
C ARG A 31 -86.91 -0.01 -34.79
N THR A 32 -87.99 0.19 -35.55
CA THR A 32 -88.30 1.42 -36.32
C THR A 32 -89.61 2.08 -35.78
N PRO A 33 -90.23 3.09 -36.44
CA PRO A 33 -89.95 4.49 -36.12
C PRO A 33 -91.21 5.31 -35.74
N GLN A 34 -91.02 6.49 -35.14
CA GLN A 34 -92.06 7.53 -35.05
C GLN A 34 -91.50 8.94 -35.39
N ILE A 35 -92.40 9.85 -35.77
CA ILE A 35 -92.11 11.10 -36.51
C ILE A 35 -92.55 12.31 -35.69
N SER A 36 -91.74 13.39 -35.64
CA SER A 36 -92.26 14.78 -35.63
C SER A 36 -91.20 15.87 -35.91
N ILE A 37 -91.32 16.52 -37.08
CA ILE A 37 -91.31 17.99 -37.35
C ILE A 37 -90.16 18.89 -36.83
N ALA A 38 -89.67 19.80 -37.70
CA ALA A 38 -88.62 20.82 -37.48
C ALA A 38 -89.17 22.19 -36.98
N PRO A 39 -88.31 23.19 -36.62
CA PRO A 39 -87.72 24.14 -37.62
C PRO A 39 -86.17 24.26 -37.50
N VAL A 40 -85.39 24.44 -38.58
CA VAL A 40 -85.19 25.62 -39.46
C VAL A 40 -84.39 26.78 -38.82
N SER A 41 -83.19 27.02 -39.35
CA SER A 41 -82.28 28.15 -39.06
C SER A 41 -82.68 29.44 -39.80
N PRO A 42 -81.96 30.55 -39.56
CA PRO A 42 -81.45 31.32 -40.69
C PRO A 42 -79.93 31.61 -40.60
N GLU A 43 -79.28 31.62 -41.77
CA GLU A 43 -77.95 32.23 -41.96
C GLU A 43 -78.08 33.76 -42.15
N GLN A 44 -77.00 34.52 -41.97
CA GLN A 44 -76.25 35.15 -43.08
C GLN A 44 -75.23 36.24 -42.64
N SER A 45 -74.30 36.53 -43.55
CA SER A 45 -73.52 37.79 -43.72
C SER A 45 -72.16 37.99 -43.03
N GLN A 46 -71.20 38.33 -43.90
CA GLN A 46 -69.78 38.69 -43.72
C GLN A 46 -69.63 40.25 -43.79
N VAL A 47 -68.52 41.01 -43.60
CA VAL A 47 -67.10 40.97 -43.11
C VAL A 47 -66.59 42.44 -43.29
N PRO A 48 -65.52 42.99 -42.66
CA PRO A 48 -64.51 42.46 -41.72
C PRO A 48 -64.44 43.23 -40.36
N GLY A 49 -63.42 42.96 -39.55
CA GLY A 49 -62.94 43.86 -38.48
C GLY A 49 -61.77 43.26 -37.69
N THR A 50 -60.63 43.97 -37.61
CA THR A 50 -59.37 43.45 -37.01
C THR A 50 -59.18 43.84 -35.54
N HIS A 51 -58.86 42.88 -34.66
CA HIS A 51 -58.01 43.11 -33.48
C HIS A 51 -57.38 41.80 -32.95
N ALA A 52 -56.11 41.90 -32.52
CA ALA A 52 -55.28 41.03 -31.66
C ALA A 52 -55.52 39.49 -31.61
N PRO A 53 -54.49 38.64 -31.84
CA PRO A 53 -54.59 37.20 -31.61
C PRO A 53 -54.60 36.85 -30.11
N GLN A 54 -55.68 36.22 -29.64
CA GLN A 54 -55.66 35.46 -28.38
C GLN A 54 -54.97 34.11 -28.58
N ALA A 55 -54.31 33.60 -27.54
CA ALA A 55 -53.68 32.28 -27.56
C ALA A 55 -54.76 31.16 -27.52
N PRO A 56 -54.52 30.01 -28.16
CA PRO A 56 -55.50 28.92 -28.22
C PRO A 56 -55.73 28.27 -26.84
N HIS A 57 -56.97 27.87 -26.58
CA HIS A 57 -57.31 27.02 -25.45
C HIS A 57 -56.60 25.66 -25.58
N VAL A 58 -55.74 25.32 -24.62
CA VAL A 58 -55.11 24.00 -24.53
C VAL A 58 -56.08 23.03 -23.86
N GLY A 59 -56.31 21.88 -24.49
CA GLY A 59 -57.24 20.85 -24.00
C GLY A 59 -56.75 20.11 -22.75
N HIS A 60 -57.68 19.42 -22.10
CA HIS A 60 -57.44 18.65 -20.88
C HIS A 60 -56.43 17.51 -21.08
N LEU A 61 -55.57 17.27 -20.08
CA LEU A 61 -54.67 16.12 -20.06
C LEU A 61 -55.42 14.86 -19.58
N PRO A 62 -55.16 13.67 -20.13
CA PRO A 62 -56.03 12.49 -19.99
C PRO A 62 -55.90 11.72 -18.66
N PHE A 63 -55.38 12.33 -17.59
CA PHE A 63 -55.09 11.68 -16.31
C PHE A 63 -55.46 12.54 -15.08
N THR A 64 -56.50 13.38 -15.20
CA THR A 64 -57.12 14.09 -14.07
C THR A 64 -58.62 13.87 -14.11
N ASP A 65 -59.24 13.55 -12.97
CA ASP A 65 -60.69 13.60 -12.81
C ASP A 65 -61.18 15.06 -12.66
N SER A 66 -62.47 15.25 -12.38
CA SER A 66 -63.07 16.58 -12.17
C SER A 66 -62.61 17.32 -10.91
N HIS A 67 -61.75 16.71 -10.09
CA HIS A 67 -61.23 17.28 -8.85
C HIS A 67 -59.70 17.41 -8.84
N GLY A 68 -59.00 16.83 -9.81
CA GLY A 68 -57.60 17.08 -10.11
C GLY A 68 -56.61 16.37 -9.16
N ASP A 69 -57.03 15.29 -8.51
CA ASP A 69 -56.17 14.52 -7.61
C ASP A 69 -55.20 13.61 -8.39
N LEU A 70 -53.96 13.53 -7.92
CA LEU A 70 -52.94 12.62 -8.41
C LEU A 70 -52.10 12.09 -7.24
N PHE A 71 -52.25 10.81 -6.93
CA PHE A 71 -51.60 10.11 -5.82
C PHE A 71 -51.91 10.68 -4.41
N GLY A 72 -53.09 11.28 -4.21
CA GLY A 72 -53.55 11.74 -2.89
C GLY A 72 -52.87 13.03 -2.43
N ILE A 73 -52.43 13.87 -3.38
CA ILE A 73 -51.87 15.19 -3.13
C ILE A 73 -52.88 16.21 -3.65
N THR A 74 -53.72 16.71 -2.75
CA THR A 74 -54.66 17.79 -3.06
C THR A 74 -53.89 19.05 -3.46
N LEU A 75 -53.98 19.42 -4.74
CA LEU A 75 -53.41 20.66 -5.25
C LEU A 75 -54.14 21.86 -4.60
N PRO A 76 -53.46 22.71 -3.81
CA PRO A 76 -54.14 23.78 -3.11
C PRO A 76 -54.62 24.85 -4.10
N HIS A 77 -55.80 25.41 -3.84
CA HIS A 77 -56.27 26.60 -4.57
C HIS A 77 -55.25 27.74 -4.42
N ILE A 78 -54.61 28.12 -5.54
CA ILE A 78 -53.52 29.10 -5.55
C ILE A 78 -54.09 30.51 -5.31
N THR A 79 -54.26 30.86 -4.05
CA THR A 79 -54.50 32.23 -3.61
C THR A 79 -53.19 33.03 -3.66
N VAL A 80 -53.27 34.35 -3.80
CA VAL A 80 -52.08 35.22 -3.80
C VAL A 80 -51.29 35.12 -2.48
N ALA A 81 -51.99 34.91 -1.35
CA ALA A 81 -51.36 34.61 -0.07
C ALA A 81 -50.58 33.28 -0.11
N GLY A 82 -51.22 32.17 -0.48
CA GLY A 82 -50.56 30.86 -0.56
C GLY A 82 -49.40 30.83 -1.56
N ALA A 83 -49.43 31.66 -2.61
CA ALA A 83 -48.30 31.86 -3.53
C ALA A 83 -47.12 32.59 -2.87
N LEU A 84 -47.38 33.61 -2.04
CA LEU A 84 -46.34 34.30 -1.24
C LEU A 84 -45.77 33.39 -0.15
N ASP A 85 -46.61 32.61 0.51
CA ASP A 85 -46.18 31.65 1.54
C ASP A 85 -45.30 30.54 0.94
N ALA A 86 -45.70 30.00 -0.22
CA ALA A 86 -44.88 29.05 -0.97
C ALA A 86 -43.54 29.66 -1.44
N LEU A 87 -43.52 30.93 -1.85
CA LEU A 87 -42.29 31.65 -2.18
C LEU A 87 -41.38 31.86 -0.94
N MET A 88 -41.96 32.15 0.22
CA MET A 88 -41.22 32.30 1.48
C MET A 88 -40.60 30.97 1.93
N ILE A 89 -41.35 29.86 1.86
CA ILE A 89 -40.85 28.51 2.15
C ILE A 89 -39.76 28.13 1.14
N ALA A 90 -40.01 28.29 -0.17
CA ALA A 90 -39.05 27.94 -1.21
C ALA A 90 -37.76 28.78 -1.12
N GLY A 91 -37.88 30.09 -0.87
CA GLY A 91 -36.75 30.99 -0.65
C GLY A 91 -35.93 30.60 0.59
N THR A 92 -36.60 30.29 1.71
CA THR A 92 -35.92 29.82 2.93
C THR A 92 -35.18 28.50 2.70
N CYS A 93 -35.83 27.52 2.06
CA CYS A 93 -35.20 26.26 1.65
C CYS A 93 -33.99 26.47 0.74
N ALA A 94 -34.08 27.37 -0.23
CA ALA A 94 -33.00 27.69 -1.17
C ALA A 94 -31.81 28.38 -0.47
N VAL A 95 -32.07 29.35 0.40
CA VAL A 95 -31.03 30.06 1.17
C VAL A 95 -30.36 29.10 2.16
N PHE A 96 -31.12 28.37 2.97
CA PHE A 96 -30.58 27.38 3.91
C PHE A 96 -29.78 26.30 3.18
N GLY A 97 -30.30 25.80 2.05
CA GLY A 97 -29.64 24.81 1.20
C GLY A 97 -28.31 25.34 0.65
N LEU A 98 -28.29 26.54 0.07
CA LEU A 98 -27.09 27.16 -0.51
C LEU A 98 -26.02 27.43 0.56
N VAL A 99 -26.41 28.00 1.70
CA VAL A 99 -25.50 28.26 2.84
C VAL A 99 -24.92 26.94 3.37
N SER A 100 -25.77 25.94 3.62
CA SER A 100 -25.35 24.63 4.16
C SER A 100 -24.46 23.87 3.18
N VAL A 101 -24.82 23.81 1.89
CA VAL A 101 -23.99 23.21 0.84
C VAL A 101 -22.64 23.90 0.74
N SER A 102 -22.61 25.24 0.80
CA SER A 102 -21.37 26.02 0.75
C SER A 102 -20.48 25.77 1.97
N ALA A 103 -21.06 25.73 3.17
CA ALA A 103 -20.34 25.43 4.41
C ALA A 103 -19.76 24.00 4.40
N ILE A 104 -20.55 22.99 4.04
CA ILE A 104 -20.09 21.60 3.92
C ILE A 104 -18.97 21.49 2.87
N CYS A 105 -19.12 22.13 1.71
CA CYS A 105 -18.09 22.15 0.67
C CYS A 105 -16.81 22.88 1.11
N LEU A 106 -16.93 23.97 1.87
CA LEU A 106 -15.79 24.70 2.42
C LEU A 106 -15.02 23.85 3.43
N VAL A 107 -15.69 23.27 4.42
CA VAL A 107 -15.10 22.37 5.43
C VAL A 107 -14.45 21.15 4.75
N ALA A 108 -15.13 20.52 3.79
CA ALA A 108 -14.57 19.40 3.04
C ALA A 108 -13.31 19.76 2.23
N ASN A 109 -13.19 21.01 1.75
CA ASN A 109 -11.97 21.49 1.09
C ASN A 109 -10.84 21.81 2.08
N LEU A 110 -11.14 22.46 3.21
CA LEU A 110 -10.15 22.81 4.25
C LEU A 110 -9.61 21.58 4.99
N MET A 111 -10.44 20.54 5.13
CA MET A 111 -10.09 19.27 5.74
C MET A 111 -9.69 18.18 4.72
N ALA A 112 -9.64 18.54 3.43
CA ALA A 112 -9.23 17.70 2.31
C ALA A 112 -9.95 16.33 2.25
N TRP A 113 -11.27 16.33 2.42
CA TRP A 113 -12.07 15.10 2.42
C TRP A 113 -12.19 14.46 1.03
N SER A 114 -12.32 13.13 1.02
CA SER A 114 -12.61 12.36 -0.18
C SER A 114 -14.12 12.39 -0.53
N PRO A 115 -14.50 12.20 -1.80
CA PRO A 115 -15.90 11.97 -2.20
C PRO A 115 -16.57 10.84 -1.41
N ALA A 116 -15.85 9.74 -1.16
CA ALA A 116 -16.34 8.61 -0.37
C ALA A 116 -16.58 8.96 1.11
N ARG A 117 -15.80 9.88 1.70
CA ARG A 117 -16.06 10.40 3.05
C ARG A 117 -17.32 11.27 3.07
N LEU A 118 -17.51 12.15 2.09
CA LEU A 118 -18.75 12.93 1.97
C LEU A 118 -19.97 12.04 1.76
N ARG A 119 -19.87 11.01 0.91
CA ARG A 119 -20.94 10.00 0.74
C ARG A 119 -21.30 9.35 2.08
N ASN A 120 -20.31 8.92 2.87
CA ASN A 120 -20.58 8.29 4.16
C ASN A 120 -21.30 9.25 5.13
N TRP A 121 -20.96 10.54 5.14
CA TRP A 121 -21.68 11.55 5.93
C TRP A 121 -23.08 11.85 5.39
N ALA A 122 -23.27 11.87 4.07
CA ALA A 122 -24.59 12.08 3.47
C ALA A 122 -25.55 10.90 3.71
N ILE A 123 -25.06 9.66 3.59
CA ILE A 123 -25.81 8.46 4.01
C ILE A 123 -26.10 8.52 5.52
N GLY A 124 -25.11 8.89 6.33
CA GLY A 124 -25.27 9.06 7.77
C GLY A 124 -26.37 10.06 8.13
N ALA A 125 -26.38 11.25 7.51
CA ALA A 125 -27.41 12.25 7.73
C ALA A 125 -28.80 11.79 7.25
N ALA A 126 -28.88 11.20 6.06
CA ALA A 126 -30.13 10.72 5.47
C ALA A 126 -30.76 9.52 6.20
N VAL A 127 -29.98 8.78 7.00
CA VAL A 127 -30.53 7.77 7.93
C VAL A 127 -30.79 8.38 9.31
N ALA A 128 -29.86 9.17 9.86
CA ALA A 128 -29.94 9.65 11.23
C ALA A 128 -31.07 10.67 11.46
N MET A 129 -31.21 11.70 10.61
CA MET A 129 -32.20 12.76 10.84
C MET A 129 -33.65 12.26 10.62
N PRO A 130 -34.00 11.58 9.50
CA PRO A 130 -35.33 11.01 9.34
C PRO A 130 -35.56 9.83 10.30
N GLY A 131 -34.53 9.01 10.57
CA GLY A 131 -34.62 7.90 11.50
C GLY A 131 -34.89 8.34 12.94
N SER A 132 -34.32 9.47 13.40
CA SER A 132 -34.69 10.02 14.71
C SER A 132 -36.14 10.52 14.75
N ALA A 133 -36.63 11.16 13.68
CA ALA A 133 -38.02 11.59 13.60
C ALA A 133 -38.99 10.39 13.67
N ILE A 134 -38.71 9.33 12.90
CA ILE A 134 -39.48 8.08 12.89
C ILE A 134 -39.48 7.42 14.29
N VAL A 135 -38.31 7.29 14.93
CA VAL A 135 -38.20 6.64 16.25
C VAL A 135 -38.82 7.47 17.38
N CYS A 136 -38.75 8.80 17.32
CA CYS A 136 -39.41 9.68 18.30
C CYS A 136 -40.93 9.72 18.14
N ASN A 137 -41.45 9.48 16.93
CA ASN A 137 -42.88 9.44 16.62
C ASN A 137 -43.38 7.98 16.47
N GLU A 138 -43.08 7.11 17.44
CA GLU A 138 -43.65 5.75 17.56
C GLU A 138 -43.50 4.83 16.32
N PHE A 139 -42.43 5.04 15.53
CA PHE A 139 -42.15 4.36 14.25
C PHE A 139 -43.07 4.74 13.07
N ASP A 140 -43.74 5.90 13.13
CA ASP A 140 -44.41 6.51 11.98
C ASP A 140 -43.39 6.86 10.87
N TRP A 141 -43.54 6.23 9.70
CA TRP A 141 -42.70 6.47 8.53
C TRP A 141 -42.99 7.81 7.83
N SER A 142 -44.13 8.45 8.10
CA SER A 142 -44.49 9.76 7.58
C SER A 142 -43.93 10.92 8.42
N ALA A 143 -43.51 10.65 9.67
CA ALA A 143 -42.95 11.61 10.61
C ALA A 143 -41.93 12.62 10.04
N PRO A 144 -40.96 12.23 9.17
CA PRO A 144 -40.03 13.19 8.57
C PRO A 144 -40.69 14.23 7.65
N LEU A 145 -41.79 13.84 6.99
CA LEU A 145 -42.55 14.71 6.09
C LEU A 145 -43.56 15.57 6.86
N THR A 146 -44.22 15.01 7.87
CA THR A 146 -45.18 15.74 8.73
C THR A 146 -44.49 16.76 9.63
N GLN A 147 -43.30 16.46 10.17
CA GLN A 147 -42.48 17.45 10.87
C GLN A 147 -41.96 18.56 9.93
N PHE A 148 -41.63 18.23 8.67
CA PHE A 148 -41.23 19.23 7.69
C PHE A 148 -42.40 20.15 7.29
N SER A 149 -43.62 19.62 7.07
CA SER A 149 -44.78 20.44 6.74
C SER A 149 -45.28 21.27 7.92
N ALA A 150 -45.25 20.74 9.15
CA ALA A 150 -45.51 21.51 10.37
C ALA A 150 -44.49 22.66 10.53
N GLY A 151 -43.20 22.38 10.33
CA GLY A 151 -42.15 23.41 10.35
C GLY A 151 -42.33 24.49 9.27
N ALA A 152 -42.78 24.10 8.08
CA ALA A 152 -43.10 25.05 7.00
C ALA A 152 -44.32 25.93 7.35
N ALA A 153 -45.33 25.39 8.04
CA ALA A 153 -46.46 26.16 8.54
C ALA A 153 -46.06 27.16 9.64
N GLU A 154 -45.19 26.76 10.58
CA GLU A 154 -44.66 27.66 11.61
C GLU A 154 -43.74 28.77 11.07
N LEU A 155 -42.99 28.47 10.01
CA LEU A 155 -42.20 29.46 9.28
C LEU A 155 -43.10 30.55 8.67
N VAL A 156 -44.25 30.16 8.12
CA VAL A 156 -45.26 31.08 7.55
C VAL A 156 -46.02 31.83 8.65
N SER A 157 -46.35 31.19 9.77
CA SER A 157 -47.05 31.84 10.90
C SER A 157 -46.18 32.80 11.72
N GLY A 158 -44.96 33.10 11.28
CA GLY A 158 -44.08 34.08 11.91
C GLY A 158 -43.13 33.54 12.99
N ASN A 159 -42.96 32.21 13.10
CA ASN A 159 -41.98 31.58 14.01
C ASN A 159 -40.80 30.96 13.22
N PRO A 160 -39.92 31.78 12.59
CA PRO A 160 -38.90 31.28 11.67
C PRO A 160 -37.84 30.41 12.35
N VAL A 161 -37.63 30.54 13.66
CA VAL A 161 -36.63 29.75 14.40
C VAL A 161 -37.12 28.33 14.63
N HIS A 162 -38.35 28.14 15.11
CA HIS A 162 -38.90 26.80 15.34
C HIS A 162 -39.26 26.11 14.02
N GLY A 163 -39.88 26.84 13.09
CA GLY A 163 -40.22 26.32 11.77
C GLY A 163 -39.00 25.80 11.02
N LEU A 164 -37.92 26.59 10.94
CA LEU A 164 -36.67 26.15 10.33
C LEU A 164 -36.03 24.97 11.08
N ALA A 165 -36.09 24.95 12.42
CA ALA A 165 -35.57 23.85 13.22
C ALA A 165 -36.28 22.52 12.89
N ALA A 166 -37.61 22.48 12.84
CA ALA A 166 -38.38 21.30 12.44
C ALA A 166 -38.07 20.87 10.98
N MET A 167 -37.95 21.84 10.06
CA MET A 167 -37.58 21.55 8.67
C MET A 167 -36.16 20.95 8.50
N THR A 168 -35.25 21.08 9.49
CA THR A 168 -33.89 20.52 9.40
C THR A 168 -33.86 19.00 9.18
N VAL A 169 -34.90 18.28 9.60
CA VAL A 169 -35.06 16.82 9.45
C VAL A 169 -34.87 16.37 7.99
N LEU A 170 -35.34 17.17 7.02
CA LEU A 170 -35.13 16.92 5.58
C LEU A 170 -34.10 17.87 4.95
N LEU A 171 -34.01 19.13 5.41
CA LEU A 171 -33.07 20.10 4.83
C LEU A 171 -31.59 19.73 5.04
N ILE A 172 -31.23 19.15 6.19
CA ILE A 172 -29.84 18.73 6.46
C ILE A 172 -29.44 17.55 5.56
N PRO A 173 -30.21 16.44 5.47
CA PRO A 173 -29.96 15.39 4.47
C PRO A 173 -29.87 15.91 3.03
N ALA A 174 -30.78 16.79 2.60
CA ALA A 174 -30.77 17.37 1.27
C ALA A 174 -29.48 18.18 1.01
N ALA A 175 -29.07 19.02 1.96
CA ALA A 175 -27.82 19.78 1.87
C ALA A 175 -26.57 18.88 1.81
N TRP A 176 -26.52 17.78 2.57
CA TRP A 176 -25.41 16.82 2.48
C TRP A 176 -25.36 16.09 1.13
N LEU A 177 -26.50 15.68 0.57
CA LEU A 177 -26.59 15.04 -0.75
C LEU A 177 -26.18 16.01 -1.87
N ALA A 178 -26.67 17.26 -1.83
CA ALA A 178 -26.29 18.31 -2.76
C ALA A 178 -24.80 18.67 -2.66
N ALA A 179 -24.25 18.78 -1.45
CA ALA A 179 -22.81 19.03 -1.23
C ALA A 179 -21.94 17.86 -1.73
N MET A 180 -22.34 16.61 -1.47
CA MET A 180 -21.69 15.42 -2.02
C MET A 180 -21.66 15.45 -3.55
N TYR A 181 -22.78 15.78 -4.19
CA TYR A 181 -22.90 15.90 -5.65
C TYR A 181 -22.00 17.02 -6.19
N ALA A 182 -22.11 18.23 -5.65
CA ALA A 182 -21.39 19.43 -6.12
C ALA A 182 -19.87 19.29 -5.93
N PHE A 183 -19.42 18.87 -4.74
CA PHE A 183 -18.00 18.66 -4.45
C PHE A 183 -17.38 17.58 -5.34
N THR A 184 -18.10 16.47 -5.57
CA THR A 184 -17.61 15.38 -6.43
C THR A 184 -17.59 15.80 -7.90
N THR A 185 -18.61 16.52 -8.36
CA THR A 185 -18.65 17.08 -9.73
C THR A 185 -17.49 18.04 -9.95
N ARG A 186 -17.26 19.00 -9.04
CA ARG A 186 -16.11 19.92 -9.09
C ARG A 186 -14.76 19.19 -9.06
N ARG A 187 -14.63 18.11 -8.28
CA ARG A 187 -13.41 17.28 -8.23
C ARG A 187 -13.13 16.49 -9.52
N VAL A 188 -14.17 16.09 -10.26
CA VAL A 188 -14.04 15.43 -11.57
C VAL A 188 -13.77 16.48 -12.65
N GLN A 189 -14.53 17.57 -12.69
CA GLN A 189 -14.32 18.69 -13.60
C GLN A 189 -12.87 19.21 -13.57
N LEU A 190 -12.32 19.43 -12.36
CA LEU A 190 -10.91 19.84 -12.17
C LEU A 190 -9.87 18.82 -12.68
N ALA A 191 -10.25 17.57 -12.94
CA ALA A 191 -9.39 16.49 -13.39
C ALA A 191 -9.63 16.07 -14.86
N THR A 192 -10.61 16.67 -15.54
CA THR A 192 -10.96 16.36 -16.95
C THR A 192 -11.10 17.61 -17.83
N ASN A 193 -11.85 18.63 -17.39
CA ASN A 193 -12.19 19.81 -18.19
C ASN A 193 -11.43 21.08 -17.73
N GLY A 194 -10.93 21.05 -16.50
CA GLY A 194 -10.32 22.19 -15.82
C GLY A 194 -11.31 23.28 -15.39
N LEU A 195 -10.75 24.46 -15.12
CA LEU A 195 -11.46 25.73 -15.00
C LEU A 195 -11.32 26.53 -16.31
N ALA A 196 -11.95 27.71 -16.39
CA ALA A 196 -11.88 28.58 -17.57
C ALA A 196 -10.41 28.87 -17.99
N SER A 197 -9.60 29.40 -17.07
CA SER A 197 -8.17 29.65 -17.30
C SER A 197 -7.28 28.46 -16.86
N PRO A 198 -6.31 28.02 -17.69
CA PRO A 198 -5.37 26.95 -17.34
C PRO A 198 -4.60 27.23 -16.05
N ALA A 199 -4.09 28.45 -15.86
CA ALA A 199 -3.39 28.86 -14.65
C ALA A 199 -4.25 28.83 -13.37
N ALA A 200 -5.59 28.91 -13.46
CA ALA A 200 -6.45 28.66 -12.31
C ALA A 200 -6.62 27.15 -12.03
N THR A 201 -6.69 26.33 -13.09
CA THR A 201 -6.73 24.86 -12.98
C THR A 201 -5.48 24.33 -12.28
N GLU A 202 -4.29 24.73 -12.75
CA GLU A 202 -3.00 24.32 -12.18
C GLU A 202 -2.90 24.74 -10.70
N ARG A 203 -3.16 26.02 -10.38
CA ARG A 203 -3.18 26.51 -8.99
C ARG A 203 -4.19 25.76 -8.12
N ALA A 204 -5.35 25.39 -8.64
CA ALA A 204 -6.34 24.60 -7.92
C ALA A 204 -5.88 23.15 -7.65
N LEU A 205 -5.23 22.50 -8.63
CA LEU A 205 -4.65 21.15 -8.48
C LEU A 205 -3.46 21.15 -7.51
N TRP A 206 -2.59 22.16 -7.57
CA TRP A 206 -1.48 22.35 -6.64
C TRP A 206 -1.98 22.61 -5.21
N LEU A 207 -2.91 23.57 -5.02
CA LEU A 207 -3.51 23.86 -3.71
C LEU A 207 -4.23 22.65 -3.13
N ARG A 208 -4.93 21.85 -3.95
CA ARG A 208 -5.57 20.62 -3.53
C ARG A 208 -4.53 19.58 -3.08
N THR A 209 -3.49 19.36 -3.86
CA THR A 209 -2.40 18.41 -3.54
C THR A 209 -1.71 18.81 -2.23
N GLN A 210 -1.43 20.10 -2.05
CA GLN A 210 -0.89 20.66 -0.81
C GLN A 210 -1.83 20.44 0.39
N ARG A 211 -3.16 20.63 0.23
CA ARG A 211 -4.15 20.38 1.29
C ARG A 211 -4.28 18.90 1.65
N GLU A 212 -4.28 18.01 0.66
CA GLU A 212 -4.33 16.55 0.86
C GLU A 212 -3.07 16.06 1.60
N GLN A 213 -1.87 16.55 1.23
CA GLN A 213 -0.62 16.25 1.94
C GLN A 213 -0.61 16.82 3.37
N ARG A 214 -1.05 18.07 3.57
CA ARG A 214 -1.17 18.70 4.91
C ARG A 214 -2.22 18.03 5.79
N ALA A 215 -3.27 17.44 5.21
CA ALA A 215 -4.25 16.64 5.96
C ALA A 215 -3.61 15.33 6.45
N ALA A 216 -2.87 14.61 5.60
CA ALA A 216 -2.07 13.47 6.03
C ALA A 216 -1.04 13.86 7.11
N ALA A 217 -0.40 15.02 7.00
CA ALA A 217 0.56 15.54 7.98
C ALA A 217 -0.03 15.96 9.34
N ARG A 218 -1.29 16.42 9.38
CA ARG A 218 -2.03 16.59 10.63
C ARG A 218 -2.40 15.24 11.22
N LEU A 219 -2.91 14.31 10.40
CA LEU A 219 -3.43 13.02 10.85
C LEU A 219 -2.34 12.00 11.21
N SER A 220 -1.09 12.17 10.77
CA SER A 220 0.01 11.22 11.04
C SER A 220 0.56 11.33 12.47
N ARG A 221 0.21 12.40 13.20
CA ARG A 221 0.62 12.65 14.59
C ARG A 221 -0.12 11.74 15.59
N TYR A 222 -1.41 11.48 15.33
CA TYR A 222 -2.24 10.63 16.19
C TYR A 222 -1.84 9.15 16.08
N LYS A 223 -1.93 8.42 17.21
CA LYS A 223 -1.66 6.98 17.33
C LYS A 223 -2.33 6.21 16.18
N LEU A 224 -1.53 5.41 15.48
CA LEU A 224 -1.94 4.65 14.30
C LEU A 224 -1.46 3.20 14.43
N PRO A 225 -2.33 2.18 14.22
CA PRO A 225 -1.94 0.79 14.33
C PRO A 225 -0.87 0.41 13.29
N PHE A 226 -0.06 -0.57 13.63
CA PHE A 226 1.02 -1.11 12.78
C PHE A 226 0.51 -1.99 11.65
N SER A 227 -0.66 -2.60 11.82
CA SER A 227 -1.31 -3.43 10.82
C SER A 227 -2.77 -3.04 10.67
N THR A 228 -3.37 -3.37 9.52
CA THR A 228 -4.81 -3.18 9.29
C THR A 228 -5.68 -4.14 10.11
N GLY A 229 -5.10 -5.23 10.64
CA GLY A 229 -5.84 -6.29 11.32
C GLY A 229 -6.78 -7.08 10.39
N GLY A 230 -7.74 -7.78 10.99
CA GLY A 230 -8.69 -8.65 10.31
C GLY A 230 -8.08 -9.97 9.81
N LEU A 231 -8.82 -10.69 8.96
CA LEU A 231 -8.35 -11.95 8.36
C LEU A 231 -7.15 -11.74 7.43
N ASN A 232 -7.16 -10.65 6.65
CA ASN A 232 -6.06 -10.28 5.74
C ASN A 232 -5.35 -9.00 6.21
N PRO A 233 -4.47 -9.09 7.24
CA PRO A 233 -3.74 -7.94 7.73
C PRO A 233 -2.64 -7.52 6.73
N HIS A 234 -2.38 -6.21 6.64
CA HIS A 234 -1.33 -5.59 5.84
C HIS A 234 -0.57 -4.53 6.66
N PRO A 235 0.74 -4.30 6.41
CA PRO A 235 1.49 -3.25 7.09
C PRO A 235 0.92 -1.85 6.86
N VAL A 236 0.91 -1.04 7.92
CA VAL A 236 0.44 0.35 7.90
C VAL A 236 1.60 1.29 8.23
N LEU A 237 2.03 2.08 7.25
CA LEU A 237 3.20 2.97 7.37
C LEU A 237 2.83 4.37 7.89
N GLY A 238 1.58 4.80 7.73
CA GLY A 238 1.17 6.15 8.08
C GLY A 238 -0.18 6.54 7.50
N ARG A 239 -0.35 7.80 7.12
CA ARG A 239 -1.60 8.33 6.55
C ARG A 239 -1.50 8.49 5.03
N LEU A 240 -2.55 8.07 4.33
CA LEU A 240 -2.71 8.30 2.89
C LEU A 240 -3.14 9.76 2.66
N ALA A 241 -2.53 10.42 1.68
CA ALA A 241 -2.96 11.73 1.17
C ALA A 241 -3.81 11.55 -0.10
N VAL A 242 -3.28 10.85 -1.11
CA VAL A 242 -3.98 10.56 -2.38
C VAL A 242 -3.38 9.35 -3.09
N GLU A 243 -4.21 8.60 -3.80
CA GLU A 243 -3.82 7.49 -4.68
C GLU A 243 -3.98 7.90 -6.14
N SER A 244 -2.86 7.95 -6.87
CA SER A 244 -2.80 8.02 -8.33
C SER A 244 -2.68 6.62 -8.92
N THR A 245 -3.18 6.41 -10.14
CA THR A 245 -3.08 5.14 -10.86
C THR A 245 -3.03 5.39 -12.37
N GLN A 246 -2.49 4.43 -13.12
CA GLN A 246 -2.55 4.39 -14.58
C GLN A 246 -3.96 4.17 -15.13
N ALA A 247 -4.89 3.63 -14.32
CA ALA A 247 -6.28 3.47 -14.74
C ALA A 247 -6.97 4.84 -14.96
N PRO A 248 -7.89 4.96 -15.93
CA PRO A 248 -8.53 6.24 -16.28
C PRO A 248 -9.16 6.99 -15.09
N THR A 249 -9.16 8.32 -15.20
CA THR A 249 -9.69 9.26 -14.20
C THR A 249 -11.06 8.82 -13.68
N LYS A 250 -11.18 8.68 -12.36
CA LYS A 250 -12.39 8.15 -11.70
C LYS A 250 -13.61 9.04 -12.03
N SER A 251 -14.57 8.50 -12.77
CA SER A 251 -15.89 9.12 -13.01
C SER A 251 -16.59 9.47 -11.70
N ARG A 252 -17.59 10.37 -11.74
CA ARG A 252 -18.35 10.77 -10.53
C ARG A 252 -18.91 9.56 -9.77
N THR A 253 -19.48 8.58 -10.46
CA THR A 253 -20.00 7.34 -9.86
C THR A 253 -18.87 6.50 -9.24
N ARG A 254 -17.78 6.26 -9.97
CA ARG A 254 -16.62 5.49 -9.46
C ARG A 254 -15.93 6.19 -8.27
N ALA A 255 -15.93 7.52 -8.24
CA ALA A 255 -15.41 8.31 -7.14
C ALA A 255 -16.30 8.19 -5.88
N LEU A 256 -17.63 8.25 -6.03
CA LEU A 256 -18.56 8.04 -4.92
C LEU A 256 -18.55 6.60 -4.41
N VAL A 257 -18.58 5.60 -5.28
CA VAL A 257 -18.62 4.17 -4.89
C VAL A 257 -17.33 3.72 -4.17
N SER A 258 -16.19 4.37 -4.43
CA SER A 258 -14.89 4.00 -3.85
C SER A 258 -14.86 3.86 -2.31
N ARG A 259 -13.98 2.98 -1.80
CA ARG A 259 -13.77 2.79 -0.35
C ARG A 259 -12.96 3.98 0.21
N ASN A 260 -13.41 4.59 1.30
CA ASN A 260 -12.68 5.66 1.97
C ASN A 260 -11.56 5.08 2.85
N GLU A 261 -10.34 5.01 2.33
CA GLU A 261 -9.15 4.64 3.08
C GLU A 261 -8.34 5.88 3.49
N THR A 262 -7.79 5.88 4.71
CA THR A 262 -6.95 6.97 5.27
C THR A 262 -5.57 6.49 5.72
N ARG A 263 -5.34 5.17 5.69
CA ARG A 263 -4.09 4.50 6.06
C ARG A 263 -3.21 4.34 4.82
N LEU A 264 -1.94 4.74 4.91
CA LEU A 264 -0.92 4.41 3.92
C LEU A 264 -0.56 2.92 4.09
N ILE A 265 -1.24 2.07 3.33
CA ILE A 265 -1.10 0.62 3.35
C ILE A 265 -0.25 0.17 2.15
N VAL A 266 0.88 -0.46 2.47
CA VAL A 266 1.61 -1.30 1.52
C VAL A 266 1.03 -2.71 1.64
N PRO A 267 0.58 -3.37 0.56
CA PRO A 267 0.09 -4.75 0.63
C PRO A 267 1.15 -5.71 1.17
N TRP A 268 0.76 -6.70 1.97
CA TRP A 268 1.70 -7.71 2.52
C TRP A 268 2.55 -8.37 1.42
N ILE A 269 1.92 -8.77 0.31
CA ILE A 269 2.60 -9.35 -0.85
C ILE A 269 3.66 -8.37 -1.39
N LYS A 270 3.33 -7.08 -1.52
CA LYS A 270 4.28 -6.06 -2.01
C LYS A 270 5.40 -5.73 -1.03
N MET A 271 5.22 -5.91 0.28
CA MET A 271 6.36 -5.84 1.21
C MET A 271 7.28 -7.06 1.09
N ASN A 272 6.74 -8.22 0.67
CA ASN A 272 7.51 -9.45 0.53
C ASN A 272 8.11 -9.65 -0.89
N GLU A 273 7.73 -8.81 -1.86
CA GLU A 273 8.13 -8.91 -3.28
C GLU A 273 9.39 -8.08 -3.63
N HIS A 274 10.20 -7.77 -2.62
CA HIS A 274 11.41 -6.93 -2.65
C HIS A 274 11.11 -5.46 -3.01
N GLY A 275 11.84 -4.52 -2.40
CA GLY A 275 11.61 -3.10 -2.57
C GLY A 275 12.87 -2.26 -2.48
N THR A 276 12.76 -1.01 -2.89
CA THR A 276 13.78 0.02 -2.63
C THR A 276 13.14 1.23 -1.94
N SER A 277 13.95 2.06 -1.30
CA SER A 277 13.49 3.25 -0.60
C SER A 277 14.52 4.35 -0.66
N VAL A 278 14.18 5.42 -1.38
CA VAL A 278 15.09 6.54 -1.66
C VAL A 278 14.53 7.82 -1.06
N ALA A 279 15.27 8.42 -0.13
CA ALA A 279 14.91 9.68 0.51
C ALA A 279 16.15 10.41 1.02
N SER A 280 16.36 11.65 0.60
CA SER A 280 17.58 12.41 0.89
C SER A 280 17.77 12.70 2.39
N SER A 281 19.01 13.05 2.78
CA SER A 281 19.34 13.31 4.19
C SER A 281 18.35 14.28 4.85
N GLY A 282 18.03 14.01 6.11
CA GLY A 282 17.01 14.75 6.85
C GLY A 282 15.54 14.50 6.42
N LYS A 283 15.25 13.99 5.22
CA LYS A 283 13.88 13.76 4.71
C LYS A 283 13.17 12.57 5.37
N GLY A 284 13.84 11.78 6.20
CA GLY A 284 13.21 10.81 7.10
C GLY A 284 13.38 9.32 6.76
N LYS A 285 14.40 8.97 5.97
CA LYS A 285 14.74 7.57 5.60
C LYS A 285 14.65 6.58 6.78
N SER A 286 15.35 6.85 7.88
CA SER A 286 15.35 5.97 9.07
C SER A 286 14.00 5.93 9.79
N THR A 287 13.19 6.99 9.72
CA THR A 287 11.81 6.99 10.25
C THR A 287 10.89 6.10 9.42
N LEU A 288 11.07 6.10 8.09
CA LEU A 288 10.40 5.17 7.19
C LEU A 288 10.84 3.73 7.47
N MET A 289 12.15 3.45 7.49
CA MET A 289 12.69 2.11 7.74
C MET A 289 12.17 1.52 9.05
N ASN A 290 12.34 2.23 10.17
CA ASN A 290 11.93 1.72 11.47
C ASN A 290 10.41 1.47 11.53
N ARG A 291 9.59 2.40 10.99
CA ARG A 291 8.13 2.20 10.93
C ARG A 291 7.75 1.02 10.01
N MET A 292 8.46 0.83 8.90
CA MET A 292 8.23 -0.26 7.97
C MET A 292 8.53 -1.62 8.60
N LEU A 293 9.69 -1.78 9.24
CA LEU A 293 10.10 -3.03 9.89
C LEU A 293 9.16 -3.42 11.03
N VAL A 294 8.81 -2.47 11.90
CA VAL A 294 7.85 -2.70 13.00
C VAL A 294 6.44 -3.04 12.45
N SER A 295 5.95 -2.31 11.45
CA SER A 295 4.64 -2.60 10.83
C SER A 295 4.59 -3.91 10.05
N TRP A 296 5.72 -4.31 9.45
CA TRP A 296 5.87 -5.61 8.80
C TRP A 296 5.87 -6.74 9.83
N PHE A 297 6.69 -6.65 10.87
CA PHE A 297 6.80 -7.70 11.91
C PHE A 297 5.46 -7.94 12.62
N VAL A 298 4.75 -6.88 13.03
CA VAL A 298 3.42 -7.00 13.64
C VAL A 298 2.43 -7.69 12.67
N THR A 299 2.49 -7.37 11.37
CA THR A 299 1.64 -8.03 10.37
C THR A 299 2.04 -9.48 10.13
N GLY A 300 3.33 -9.77 10.09
CA GLY A 300 3.89 -11.12 9.93
C GLY A 300 3.49 -12.02 11.09
N TRP A 301 3.61 -11.53 12.33
CA TRP A 301 3.17 -12.24 13.54
C TRP A 301 1.66 -12.51 13.53
N GLN A 302 0.85 -11.51 13.16
CA GLN A 302 -0.60 -11.67 13.01
C GLN A 302 -0.97 -12.72 11.96
N ARG A 303 -0.22 -12.83 10.85
CA ARG A 303 -0.41 -13.88 9.83
C ARG A 303 0.08 -15.24 10.30
N HIS A 304 1.23 -15.28 10.97
CA HIS A 304 1.84 -16.50 11.48
C HIS A 304 0.96 -17.20 12.54
N ARG A 305 0.21 -16.44 13.35
CA ARG A 305 -0.73 -17.00 14.35
C ARG A 305 -2.08 -17.46 13.79
N GLN A 306 -2.37 -17.21 12.51
CA GLN A 306 -3.57 -17.70 11.84
C GLN A 306 -3.35 -19.15 11.37
N TRP A 307 -3.31 -20.08 12.33
CA TRP A 307 -2.96 -21.49 12.12
C TRP A 307 -3.85 -22.22 11.11
N TRP A 308 -5.10 -21.78 10.94
CA TRP A 308 -6.10 -22.31 10.00
C TRP A 308 -5.84 -21.93 8.52
N ARG A 309 -4.64 -21.48 8.17
CA ARG A 309 -4.26 -21.06 6.81
C ARG A 309 -3.29 -22.04 6.20
N ALA A 310 -3.64 -22.58 5.03
CA ALA A 310 -2.71 -23.31 4.18
C ALA A 310 -1.46 -22.45 3.87
N ASN A 311 -1.66 -21.23 3.38
CA ASN A 311 -0.58 -20.28 3.08
C ASN A 311 -0.20 -19.46 4.33
N ARG A 312 0.07 -20.13 5.45
CA ARG A 312 0.59 -19.53 6.69
C ARG A 312 2.07 -19.17 6.48
N PRO A 313 2.51 -17.90 6.66
CA PRO A 313 3.92 -17.57 6.59
C PRO A 313 4.68 -18.12 7.81
N GLY A 314 5.97 -18.40 7.64
CA GLY A 314 6.88 -18.78 8.72
C GLY A 314 7.01 -17.72 9.82
N ARG A 315 7.70 -18.07 10.90
CA ARG A 315 7.92 -17.15 12.05
C ARG A 315 8.66 -15.89 11.54
N PRO A 316 8.15 -14.66 11.77
CA PRO A 316 8.73 -13.45 11.16
C PRO A 316 10.14 -13.18 11.70
N LEU A 317 11.09 -12.86 10.82
CA LEU A 317 12.46 -12.46 11.14
C LEU A 317 12.72 -11.07 10.54
N VAL A 318 13.16 -10.12 11.36
CA VAL A 318 13.68 -8.83 10.89
C VAL A 318 15.20 -8.88 10.93
N LEU A 319 15.82 -8.84 9.75
CA LEU A 319 17.26 -8.65 9.60
C LEU A 319 17.52 -7.22 9.13
N VAL A 320 18.49 -6.54 9.74
CA VAL A 320 19.00 -5.25 9.27
C VAL A 320 20.50 -5.39 9.04
N ILE A 321 21.00 -4.91 7.91
CA ILE A 321 22.42 -4.74 7.63
C ILE A 321 22.65 -3.23 7.45
N ASP A 322 23.39 -2.63 8.36
CA ASP A 322 23.80 -1.23 8.32
C ASP A 322 25.25 -1.17 7.81
N CYS A 323 25.41 -0.72 6.56
CA CYS A 323 26.70 -0.73 5.87
C CYS A 323 27.60 0.47 6.23
N ASN A 324 27.09 1.46 6.97
CA ASN A 324 27.84 2.65 7.34
C ASN A 324 28.71 2.39 8.59
N GLY A 325 28.08 1.89 9.65
CA GLY A 325 28.76 1.49 10.87
C GLY A 325 29.02 2.59 11.90
N GLY A 326 29.80 2.22 12.92
CA GLY A 326 30.28 3.13 13.96
C GLY A 326 29.18 3.60 14.94
N PRO A 327 29.42 4.71 15.66
CA PRO A 327 28.57 5.13 16.77
C PRO A 327 27.13 5.46 16.38
N ASP A 328 26.88 5.97 15.17
CA ASP A 328 25.52 6.34 14.75
C ASP A 328 24.68 5.13 14.34
N SER A 329 25.28 4.09 13.77
CA SER A 329 24.64 2.78 13.56
C SER A 329 24.29 2.10 14.90
N ARG A 330 25.18 2.19 15.90
CA ARG A 330 24.87 1.73 17.28
C ARG A 330 23.70 2.52 17.90
N LYS A 331 23.63 3.84 17.69
CA LYS A 331 22.45 4.66 18.07
C LYS A 331 21.19 4.32 17.26
N ALA A 332 21.30 3.86 16.02
CA ALA A 332 20.18 3.45 15.18
C ALA A 332 19.58 2.11 15.66
N ALA A 333 20.44 1.10 15.88
CA ALA A 333 20.08 -0.16 16.53
C ALA A 333 19.43 0.08 17.90
N GLY A 334 20.06 0.89 18.75
CA GLY A 334 19.55 1.28 20.07
C GLY A 334 18.19 1.97 20.06
N LYS A 335 17.79 2.62 18.96
CA LYS A 335 16.45 3.23 18.78
C LYS A 335 15.41 2.27 18.20
N LEU A 336 15.83 1.27 17.42
CA LEU A 336 14.94 0.33 16.75
C LEU A 336 14.61 -0.87 17.64
N LEU A 337 15.61 -1.53 18.21
CA LEU A 337 15.46 -2.80 18.92
C LEU A 337 14.52 -2.76 20.14
N PRO A 338 14.47 -1.68 20.96
CA PRO A 338 13.53 -1.60 22.09
C PRO A 338 12.05 -1.65 21.69
N TRP A 339 11.70 -1.39 20.43
CA TRP A 339 10.32 -1.56 19.95
C TRP A 339 9.90 -3.03 19.91
N PHE A 340 10.81 -3.94 19.56
CA PHE A 340 10.50 -5.36 19.48
C PHE A 340 10.39 -5.98 20.87
N GLY A 341 11.24 -5.58 21.82
CA GLY A 341 11.04 -5.90 23.24
C GLY A 341 9.70 -5.39 23.79
N SER A 342 9.28 -4.17 23.42
CA SER A 342 7.94 -3.64 23.76
C SER A 342 6.78 -4.36 23.04
N LEU A 343 7.04 -5.04 21.92
CA LEU A 343 6.09 -5.97 21.29
C LEU A 343 6.11 -7.38 21.92
N GLY A 344 6.91 -7.59 22.97
CA GLY A 344 7.03 -8.84 23.71
C GLY A 344 8.08 -9.81 23.17
N VAL A 345 8.89 -9.44 22.18
CA VAL A 345 9.95 -10.33 21.66
C VAL A 345 10.96 -10.61 22.79
N PRO A 346 11.22 -11.89 23.13
CA PRO A 346 12.18 -12.26 24.17
C PRO A 346 13.59 -11.72 23.91
N ALA A 347 14.30 -11.36 24.97
CA ALA A 347 15.60 -10.67 24.87
C ALA A 347 16.66 -11.53 24.17
N GLU A 348 16.66 -12.85 24.42
CA GLU A 348 17.58 -13.82 23.83
C GLU A 348 17.35 -14.05 22.32
N ARG A 349 16.33 -13.41 21.73
CA ARG A 349 15.97 -13.45 20.30
C ARG A 349 16.14 -12.08 19.62
N ILE A 350 16.76 -11.12 20.29
CA ILE A 350 17.10 -9.78 19.76
C ILE A 350 18.63 -9.63 19.77
N GLY A 351 19.26 -9.79 18.61
CA GLY A 351 20.73 -9.75 18.47
C GLY A 351 21.28 -8.48 17.83
N ILE A 352 22.51 -8.13 18.18
CA ILE A 352 23.36 -7.11 17.54
C ILE A 352 24.71 -7.75 17.18
N VAL A 353 25.08 -7.74 15.90
CA VAL A 353 26.43 -8.12 15.43
C VAL A 353 27.22 -6.85 15.14
N GLY A 354 28.50 -6.79 15.51
CA GLY A 354 29.30 -5.54 15.45
C GLY A 354 28.90 -4.48 16.50
N GLY A 355 28.13 -4.91 17.51
CA GLY A 355 27.79 -4.13 18.68
C GLY A 355 28.98 -3.90 19.62
N ASP A 356 28.74 -3.17 20.69
CA ASP A 356 29.66 -3.11 21.83
C ASP A 356 29.61 -4.46 22.57
N GLU A 357 30.74 -5.02 22.99
CA GLU A 357 30.79 -6.28 23.77
C GLU A 357 30.04 -6.19 25.11
N SER A 358 29.91 -4.98 25.65
CA SER A 358 29.16 -4.71 26.89
C SER A 358 27.63 -4.64 26.71
N ASP A 359 27.11 -4.69 25.48
CA ASP A 359 25.67 -4.74 25.23
C ASP A 359 25.15 -6.17 25.45
N PRO A 360 24.17 -6.43 26.32
CA PRO A 360 23.63 -7.77 26.56
C PRO A 360 22.88 -8.39 25.36
N ARG A 361 22.80 -7.66 24.23
CA ARG A 361 22.32 -8.16 22.92
C ARG A 361 23.45 -8.44 21.93
N HIS A 362 24.71 -8.22 22.30
CA HIS A 362 25.86 -8.56 21.46
C HIS A 362 25.82 -10.06 21.14
N VAL A 363 25.93 -10.39 19.86
CA VAL A 363 26.01 -11.78 19.38
C VAL A 363 26.99 -11.90 18.23
N GLN A 364 27.70 -13.02 18.21
CA GLN A 364 28.49 -13.51 17.07
C GLN A 364 27.65 -14.52 16.29
N LEU A 365 27.88 -14.66 14.99
CA LEU A 365 27.17 -15.61 14.13
C LEU A 365 27.94 -16.91 13.96
N ALA A 366 27.25 -18.04 13.86
CA ALA A 366 27.85 -19.33 13.57
C ALA A 366 28.15 -19.49 12.08
N MET A 367 29.36 -19.12 11.65
CA MET A 367 29.87 -19.44 10.31
C MET A 367 30.47 -20.85 10.26
N TRP A 368 31.26 -21.24 11.27
CA TRP A 368 31.97 -22.52 11.27
C TRP A 368 31.07 -23.73 11.53
N SER A 369 29.94 -23.56 12.23
CA SER A 369 28.92 -24.61 12.43
C SER A 369 27.83 -24.61 11.35
N THR A 370 28.22 -24.35 10.10
CA THR A 370 27.28 -24.41 8.95
C THR A 370 27.00 -25.88 8.57
N PRO A 371 25.75 -26.29 8.26
CA PRO A 371 25.39 -27.71 8.06
C PRO A 371 26.02 -28.44 6.86
N SER A 372 26.76 -27.77 5.98
CA SER A 372 27.47 -28.37 4.85
C SER A 372 28.87 -27.76 4.70
N ARG A 373 29.83 -28.60 4.29
CA ARG A 373 31.21 -28.14 4.00
C ARG A 373 31.29 -27.31 2.73
N ASP A 374 30.47 -27.61 1.72
CA ASP A 374 30.36 -26.82 0.49
C ASP A 374 29.85 -25.40 0.78
N ASP A 375 29.00 -25.23 1.79
CA ASP A 375 28.54 -23.92 2.23
C ASP A 375 29.70 -23.11 2.84
N LEU A 376 30.46 -23.71 3.75
CA LEU A 376 31.59 -23.06 4.41
C LEU A 376 32.67 -22.67 3.39
N ARG A 377 32.99 -23.56 2.45
CA ARG A 377 33.87 -23.27 1.30
C ARG A 377 33.35 -22.11 0.46
N SER A 378 32.05 -22.09 0.16
CA SER A 378 31.40 -21.00 -0.58
C SER A 378 31.47 -19.66 0.15
N ILE A 379 31.24 -19.62 1.47
CA ILE A 379 31.35 -18.40 2.28
C ILE A 379 32.78 -17.86 2.21
N LEU A 380 33.77 -18.70 2.50
CA LEU A 380 35.18 -18.33 2.56
C LEU A 380 35.70 -17.80 1.20
N SER A 381 35.29 -18.43 0.10
CA SER A 381 35.59 -17.95 -1.26
C SER A 381 34.93 -16.60 -1.55
N MET A 382 33.63 -16.46 -1.25
CA MET A 382 32.86 -15.23 -1.43
C MET A 382 33.43 -14.03 -0.66
N MET A 383 34.01 -14.25 0.52
CA MET A 383 34.59 -13.19 1.35
C MET A 383 35.83 -12.53 0.74
N ILE A 384 36.65 -13.28 -0.01
CA ILE A 384 37.80 -12.71 -0.75
C ILE A 384 37.38 -12.23 -2.14
N SER A 385 36.63 -13.05 -2.88
CA SER A 385 36.29 -12.77 -4.28
C SER A 385 35.20 -11.71 -4.44
N GLY A 386 34.55 -11.25 -3.35
CA GLY A 386 33.47 -10.25 -3.35
C GLY A 386 32.20 -10.69 -4.09
N GLY A 387 32.15 -11.93 -4.59
CA GLY A 387 31.13 -12.43 -5.51
C GLY A 387 31.34 -12.06 -6.98
N SER A 388 32.44 -11.42 -7.38
CA SER A 388 32.73 -11.19 -8.81
C SER A 388 33.19 -12.47 -9.49
N VAL A 389 32.59 -12.78 -10.65
CA VAL A 389 33.10 -13.82 -11.57
C VAL A 389 34.45 -13.35 -12.15
N PRO A 390 35.51 -14.16 -12.13
CA PRO A 390 36.80 -13.80 -12.72
C PRO A 390 36.67 -13.55 -14.23
N THR A 391 37.20 -12.42 -14.69
CA THR A 391 36.96 -11.91 -16.06
C THR A 391 38.07 -12.31 -17.03
N THR A 392 39.31 -12.33 -16.57
CA THR A 392 40.50 -12.74 -17.33
C THR A 392 40.89 -14.18 -17.03
N ASP A 393 41.59 -14.84 -17.94
CA ASP A 393 42.00 -16.23 -17.74
C ASP A 393 43.04 -16.40 -16.61
N THR A 394 43.84 -15.36 -16.36
CA THR A 394 44.73 -15.29 -15.18
C THR A 394 43.93 -15.25 -13.87
N GLU A 395 42.85 -14.46 -13.80
CA GLU A 395 41.96 -14.45 -12.63
C GLU A 395 41.26 -15.80 -12.43
N LYS A 396 40.84 -16.48 -13.51
CA LYS A 396 40.22 -17.81 -13.45
C LYS A 396 41.20 -18.84 -12.88
N TYR A 397 42.42 -18.88 -13.40
CA TYR A 397 43.49 -19.76 -12.91
C TYR A 397 43.75 -19.59 -11.39
N PHE A 398 43.88 -18.35 -10.92
CA PHE A 398 44.04 -18.09 -9.48
C PHE A 398 42.80 -18.41 -8.66
N HIS A 399 41.59 -18.21 -9.21
CA HIS A 399 40.33 -18.59 -8.55
C HIS A 399 40.20 -20.12 -8.42
N GLU A 400 40.53 -20.88 -9.46
CA GLU A 400 40.47 -22.35 -9.48
C GLU A 400 41.44 -22.95 -8.45
N ILE A 401 42.69 -22.49 -8.40
CA ILE A 401 43.66 -22.95 -7.40
C ILE A 401 43.26 -22.51 -5.97
N ARG A 402 42.61 -21.34 -5.80
CA ARG A 402 42.06 -20.93 -4.50
C ARG A 402 40.90 -21.84 -4.06
N GLU A 403 40.03 -22.29 -4.97
CA GLU A 403 38.99 -23.29 -4.69
C GLU A 403 39.60 -24.65 -4.31
N THR A 404 40.63 -25.13 -5.02
CA THR A 404 41.37 -26.34 -4.64
C THR A 404 41.99 -26.21 -3.24
N LEU A 405 42.61 -25.07 -2.93
CA LEU A 405 43.17 -24.81 -1.60
C LEU A 405 42.09 -24.79 -0.50
N LEU A 406 40.92 -24.22 -0.77
CA LEU A 406 39.79 -24.25 0.16
C LEU A 406 39.23 -25.66 0.35
N HIS A 407 39.14 -26.47 -0.72
CA HIS A 407 38.80 -27.89 -0.64
C HIS A 407 39.77 -28.65 0.28
N LEU A 408 41.08 -28.54 0.02
CA LEU A 408 42.13 -29.18 0.83
C LEU A 408 42.08 -28.83 2.32
N ILE A 409 41.59 -27.63 2.67
CA ILE A 409 41.52 -27.12 4.04
C ILE A 409 40.19 -27.46 4.74
N VAL A 410 39.06 -27.33 4.04
CA VAL A 410 37.70 -27.49 4.60
C VAL A 410 37.24 -28.94 4.56
N ASP A 411 37.56 -29.67 3.49
CA ASP A 411 37.14 -31.06 3.27
C ASP A 411 38.16 -32.10 3.78
N ALA A 412 39.15 -31.64 4.55
CA ALA A 412 40.12 -32.48 5.24
C ALA A 412 39.41 -33.55 6.10
N PRO A 413 39.81 -34.84 6.00
CA PRO A 413 39.14 -35.91 6.71
C PRO A 413 39.50 -35.97 8.19
N ALA A 414 38.67 -36.65 8.98
CA ALA A 414 38.97 -36.94 10.39
C ALA A 414 40.11 -37.96 10.55
N LYS A 415 40.24 -38.88 9.59
CA LYS A 415 41.38 -39.81 9.43
C LYS A 415 41.43 -40.36 8.01
N VAL A 416 42.58 -40.89 7.60
CA VAL A 416 42.73 -41.66 6.37
C VAL A 416 42.97 -43.13 6.72
N VAL A 417 42.28 -44.04 6.03
CA VAL A 417 42.40 -45.49 6.21
C VAL A 417 42.58 -46.12 4.84
N ASN A 418 43.69 -46.84 4.64
CA ASN A 418 44.03 -47.51 3.37
C ASN A 418 43.90 -46.59 2.13
N GLY A 419 44.45 -45.37 2.22
CA GLY A 419 44.39 -44.35 1.17
C GLY A 419 43.01 -43.72 0.93
N LYS A 420 42.01 -43.97 1.81
CA LYS A 420 40.66 -43.40 1.69
C LYS A 420 40.35 -42.44 2.85
N PRO A 421 39.72 -41.28 2.60
CA PRO A 421 39.25 -40.39 3.66
C PRO A 421 38.09 -41.02 4.44
N VAL A 422 38.08 -40.87 5.77
CA VAL A 422 37.03 -41.40 6.66
C VAL A 422 36.67 -40.37 7.73
N GLY A 423 35.40 -39.97 7.74
CA GLY A 423 34.88 -38.93 8.63
C GLY A 423 35.32 -37.53 8.23
N GLU A 424 34.65 -36.52 8.78
CA GLU A 424 34.83 -35.11 8.40
C GLU A 424 35.55 -34.34 9.50
N ASN A 425 36.43 -33.40 9.13
CA ASN A 425 37.14 -32.55 10.08
C ASN A 425 37.25 -31.12 9.54
N PRO A 426 36.13 -30.40 9.36
CA PRO A 426 36.16 -28.99 8.97
C PRO A 426 36.85 -28.14 10.06
N PRO A 427 37.45 -26.99 9.70
CA PRO A 427 37.98 -26.03 10.66
C PRO A 427 36.84 -25.45 11.52
N ARG A 428 37.11 -25.28 12.82
CA ARG A 428 36.10 -24.86 13.82
C ARG A 428 36.15 -23.37 14.16
N ASP A 429 37.25 -22.70 13.83
CA ASP A 429 37.50 -21.29 14.08
C ASP A 429 38.57 -20.74 13.09
N TRP A 430 38.76 -19.42 13.06
CA TRP A 430 39.75 -18.78 12.19
C TRP A 430 41.21 -19.20 12.47
N LEU A 431 41.60 -19.48 13.71
CA LEU A 431 42.97 -19.90 14.02
C LEU A 431 43.21 -21.31 13.46
N GLU A 432 42.25 -22.22 13.63
CA GLU A 432 42.34 -23.55 13.08
C GLU A 432 42.41 -23.50 11.55
N PHE A 433 41.54 -22.72 10.88
CA PHE A 433 41.60 -22.50 9.43
C PHE A 433 42.96 -21.95 8.98
N LEU A 434 43.43 -20.84 9.56
CA LEU A 434 44.70 -20.21 9.18
C LEU A 434 45.91 -21.10 9.47
N SER A 435 45.83 -21.94 10.51
CA SER A 435 46.89 -22.93 10.81
C SER A 435 46.99 -24.05 9.78
N ARG A 436 45.94 -24.29 8.96
CA ARG A 436 45.94 -25.28 7.87
C ARG A 436 46.59 -24.76 6.58
N PHE A 437 47.01 -23.49 6.49
CA PHE A 437 47.85 -22.98 5.40
C PHE A 437 49.33 -23.34 5.60
N ASP A 438 49.60 -24.64 5.73
CA ASP A 438 50.92 -25.23 5.86
C ASP A 438 50.92 -26.57 5.12
N PRO A 439 51.76 -26.78 4.09
CA PRO A 439 51.79 -28.05 3.34
C PRO A 439 52.13 -29.26 4.23
N VAL A 440 52.89 -29.08 5.32
CA VAL A 440 53.24 -30.15 6.27
C VAL A 440 52.04 -30.54 7.13
N LYS A 441 51.16 -29.58 7.47
CA LYS A 441 49.90 -29.87 8.16
C LYS A 441 48.86 -30.46 7.20
N LEU A 442 48.77 -29.96 5.97
CA LEU A 442 47.86 -30.50 4.94
C LEU A 442 48.21 -31.93 4.58
N SER A 443 49.49 -32.27 4.33
CA SER A 443 49.87 -33.64 4.02
C SER A 443 49.42 -34.62 5.10
N ARG A 444 49.68 -34.28 6.37
CA ARG A 444 49.30 -35.08 7.54
C ARG A 444 47.79 -35.26 7.68
N LEU A 445 46.99 -34.21 7.45
CA LEU A 445 45.52 -34.31 7.44
C LEU A 445 45.02 -35.27 6.36
N TRP A 446 45.66 -35.27 5.20
CA TRP A 446 45.36 -36.15 4.06
C TRP A 446 46.14 -37.49 4.08
N GLY A 447 46.76 -37.84 5.22
CA GLY A 447 47.37 -39.15 5.49
C GLY A 447 48.77 -39.37 4.89
N GLY A 448 49.42 -38.33 4.36
CA GLY A 448 50.76 -38.38 3.78
C GLY A 448 51.79 -37.54 4.53
N GLU A 449 53.03 -37.57 4.05
CA GLU A 449 54.15 -36.75 4.54
C GLU A 449 54.61 -35.79 3.44
N TRP A 450 55.17 -34.64 3.84
CA TRP A 450 55.65 -33.61 2.90
C TRP A 450 57.18 -33.66 2.79
N ASP A 451 57.69 -34.76 2.23
CA ASP A 451 59.10 -34.95 1.83
C ASP A 451 59.13 -35.69 0.49
N ASP A 452 59.84 -35.15 -0.50
CA ASP A 452 60.00 -35.75 -1.85
C ASP A 452 60.64 -37.15 -1.82
N LYS A 453 61.25 -37.54 -0.69
CA LYS A 453 61.88 -38.86 -0.48
C LYS A 453 60.92 -39.92 0.05
N VAL A 454 59.74 -39.53 0.54
CA VAL A 454 58.77 -40.44 1.18
C VAL A 454 57.64 -40.76 0.22
N PRO A 455 57.43 -42.04 -0.17
CA PRO A 455 56.30 -42.42 -1.01
C PRO A 455 54.95 -42.04 -0.38
N TRP A 456 54.10 -41.35 -1.14
CA TRP A 456 52.82 -40.85 -0.63
C TRP A 456 51.87 -41.97 -0.23
N ALA A 457 51.64 -42.11 1.08
CA ALA A 457 50.72 -43.09 1.68
C ALA A 457 49.29 -42.54 1.91
N GLY A 458 49.05 -41.27 1.62
CA GLY A 458 47.78 -40.58 1.85
C GLY A 458 46.73 -40.84 0.77
N VAL A 459 45.72 -39.97 0.70
CA VAL A 459 44.69 -40.03 -0.35
C VAL A 459 45.32 -39.76 -1.73
N PRO A 460 45.21 -40.66 -2.72
CA PRO A 460 45.87 -40.48 -4.03
C PRO A 460 45.41 -39.22 -4.77
N GLY A 461 46.36 -38.50 -5.37
CA GLY A 461 46.10 -37.29 -6.15
C GLY A 461 46.44 -36.02 -5.36
N VAL A 462 46.04 -35.96 -4.08
CA VAL A 462 46.15 -34.81 -3.18
C VAL A 462 47.58 -34.26 -3.08
N GLN A 463 48.63 -35.09 -3.21
CA GLN A 463 50.01 -34.60 -3.20
C GLN A 463 50.30 -33.62 -4.36
N HIS A 464 49.67 -33.81 -5.52
CA HIS A 464 49.80 -32.93 -6.68
C HIS A 464 48.98 -31.65 -6.52
N GLU A 465 47.87 -31.71 -5.79
CA GLU A 465 47.04 -30.54 -5.47
C GLU A 465 47.74 -29.64 -4.45
N ILE A 466 48.30 -30.21 -3.38
CA ILE A 466 49.14 -29.44 -2.43
C ILE A 466 50.34 -28.84 -3.17
N ALA A 467 51.00 -29.60 -4.06
CA ALA A 467 52.11 -29.09 -4.87
C ALA A 467 51.69 -27.95 -5.82
N SER A 468 50.52 -28.03 -6.48
CA SER A 468 50.07 -27.00 -7.42
C SER A 468 49.79 -25.67 -6.71
N THR A 469 49.24 -25.69 -5.48
CA THR A 469 49.04 -24.46 -4.68
C THR A 469 50.35 -23.75 -4.28
N LYS A 470 51.50 -24.45 -4.35
CA LYS A 470 52.84 -23.88 -4.12
C LYS A 470 53.65 -23.63 -5.39
N ALA A 471 53.19 -24.10 -6.54
CA ALA A 471 53.90 -23.98 -7.81
C ALA A 471 53.80 -22.56 -8.41
N GLY A 472 54.70 -22.26 -9.36
CA GLY A 472 54.70 -21.00 -10.11
C GLY A 472 55.46 -19.86 -9.45
N LYS A 473 55.34 -18.65 -10.03
CA LYS A 473 56.08 -17.44 -9.58
C LYS A 473 55.45 -16.74 -8.37
N GLN A 474 54.19 -17.04 -8.07
CA GLN A 474 53.42 -16.48 -6.96
C GLN A 474 52.62 -17.62 -6.31
N PRO A 475 53.16 -18.25 -5.24
CA PRO A 475 52.49 -19.35 -4.56
C PRO A 475 51.11 -18.95 -4.01
N VAL A 476 50.07 -19.63 -4.46
CA VAL A 476 48.68 -19.33 -4.07
C VAL A 476 48.45 -19.62 -2.59
N LEU A 477 49.11 -20.65 -2.03
CA LEU A 477 49.04 -20.99 -0.61
C LEU A 477 49.50 -19.83 0.28
N ASP A 478 50.65 -19.23 -0.03
CA ASP A 478 51.21 -18.13 0.78
C ASP A 478 50.42 -16.82 0.55
N SER A 479 49.95 -16.57 -0.67
CA SER A 479 49.12 -15.39 -0.99
C SER A 479 47.75 -15.46 -0.30
N ALA A 480 47.01 -16.57 -0.43
CA ALA A 480 45.72 -16.74 0.21
C ALA A 480 45.83 -16.79 1.74
N ARG A 481 46.93 -17.32 2.31
CA ARG A 481 47.23 -17.21 3.75
C ARG A 481 47.33 -15.75 4.20
N ALA A 482 47.95 -14.88 3.40
CA ALA A 482 48.03 -13.45 3.68
C ALA A 482 46.67 -12.76 3.52
N GLU A 483 45.90 -13.07 2.48
CA GLU A 483 44.54 -12.55 2.25
C GLU A 483 43.61 -12.91 3.42
N PHE A 484 43.46 -14.21 3.73
CA PHE A 484 42.63 -14.69 4.85
C PHE A 484 43.16 -14.20 6.21
N GLY A 485 44.49 -14.11 6.40
CA GLY A 485 45.07 -13.59 7.64
C GLY A 485 44.82 -12.09 7.85
N ASN A 486 44.79 -11.30 6.77
CA ASN A 486 44.38 -9.89 6.83
C ASN A 486 42.88 -9.77 7.04
N LEU A 487 42.08 -10.61 6.37
CA LEU A 487 40.64 -10.68 6.53
C LEU A 487 40.24 -11.02 7.97
N TYR A 488 40.84 -12.03 8.60
CA TYR A 488 40.59 -12.37 10.02
C TYR A 488 40.82 -11.17 10.95
N ARG A 489 42.01 -10.54 10.86
CA ARG A 489 42.35 -9.34 11.66
C ARG A 489 41.39 -8.18 11.42
N ALA A 490 40.81 -8.08 10.22
CA ALA A 490 39.81 -7.07 9.90
C ALA A 490 38.44 -7.44 10.47
N LEU A 491 37.95 -8.66 10.26
CA LEU A 491 36.62 -9.13 10.67
C LEU A 491 36.43 -9.12 12.19
N GLY A 492 37.43 -9.59 12.92
CA GLY A 492 37.29 -9.99 14.31
C GLY A 492 36.50 -11.29 14.47
N ASP A 493 35.92 -11.42 15.66
CA ASP A 493 35.18 -12.55 16.22
C ASP A 493 33.74 -12.73 15.71
N SER A 494 33.23 -11.79 14.90
CA SER A 494 31.79 -11.65 14.62
C SER A 494 31.14 -12.84 13.88
N PHE A 495 31.94 -13.81 13.44
CA PHE A 495 31.55 -15.05 12.76
C PHE A 495 32.03 -16.33 13.46
N ASP A 496 32.59 -16.21 14.68
CA ASP A 496 33.12 -17.31 15.48
C ASP A 496 32.12 -17.81 16.55
N GLY A 497 30.82 -17.48 16.39
CA GLY A 497 29.75 -17.73 17.37
C GLY A 497 29.00 -19.06 17.24
N ASP A 498 27.97 -19.24 18.08
CA ASP A 498 27.14 -20.46 18.18
C ASP A 498 25.75 -20.37 17.53
N ARG A 499 25.28 -19.16 17.17
CA ARG A 499 23.89 -18.90 16.73
C ARG A 499 23.73 -18.59 15.25
N GLN A 500 22.63 -19.06 14.67
CA GLN A 500 22.26 -18.82 13.27
C GLN A 500 21.20 -17.71 13.15
N PHE A 501 21.01 -17.18 11.92
CA PHE A 501 19.96 -16.18 11.64
C PHE A 501 18.55 -16.62 12.07
N THR A 502 18.30 -17.93 12.10
CA THR A 502 17.02 -18.59 12.38
C THR A 502 16.61 -18.59 13.85
N ASP A 503 17.53 -18.38 14.79
CA ASP A 503 17.25 -18.37 16.23
C ASP A 503 16.51 -17.09 16.66
N PHE A 504 16.98 -15.97 16.13
CA PHE A 504 16.49 -14.61 16.39
C PHE A 504 15.08 -14.37 15.83
N ASP A 505 14.38 -13.38 16.39
CA ASP A 505 13.25 -12.72 15.72
C ASP A 505 13.65 -11.37 15.14
N VAL A 506 14.72 -10.77 15.68
CA VAL A 506 15.30 -9.52 15.22
C VAL A 506 16.82 -9.60 15.33
N LEU A 507 17.52 -9.29 14.24
CA LEU A 507 18.98 -9.24 14.19
C LEU A 507 19.42 -7.95 13.50
N TYR A 508 20.25 -7.15 14.16
CA TYR A 508 20.82 -5.92 13.61
C TYR A 508 22.33 -6.08 13.43
N VAL A 509 22.78 -6.11 12.18
CA VAL A 509 24.17 -6.33 11.82
C VAL A 509 24.80 -5.00 11.44
N ILE A 510 25.82 -4.59 12.18
CA ILE A 510 26.58 -3.35 11.99
C ILE A 510 27.89 -3.71 11.30
N LEU A 511 28.09 -3.26 10.07
CA LEU A 511 29.37 -3.40 9.36
C LEU A 511 30.28 -2.23 9.72
N GLU A 512 31.54 -2.43 10.10
CA GLU A 512 32.43 -1.32 10.51
C GLU A 512 33.05 -0.55 9.32
N GLY A 513 32.21 -0.13 8.37
CA GLY A 513 32.62 0.48 7.09
C GLY A 513 33.45 1.76 7.21
N ILE A 514 33.09 2.68 8.12
CA ILE A 514 33.82 3.95 8.34
C ILE A 514 35.32 3.77 8.60
N LYS A 515 35.73 2.67 9.25
CA LYS A 515 37.16 2.42 9.57
C LYS A 515 37.87 1.56 8.51
N ALA A 516 37.14 0.63 7.89
CA ALA A 516 37.70 -0.33 6.94
C ALA A 516 36.62 -0.73 5.91
N PRO A 517 36.54 -0.08 4.74
CA PRO A 517 35.50 -0.39 3.75
C PRO A 517 35.61 -1.84 3.26
N ASP A 518 36.82 -2.39 3.14
CA ASP A 518 37.05 -3.76 2.69
C ASP A 518 36.63 -4.80 3.73
N ARG A 519 36.69 -4.47 5.03
CA ARG A 519 36.05 -5.28 6.09
C ARG A 519 34.54 -5.34 5.85
N ALA A 520 33.89 -4.19 5.68
CA ALA A 520 32.45 -4.14 5.47
C ALA A 520 32.01 -4.86 4.19
N ARG A 521 32.79 -4.77 3.10
CA ARG A 521 32.59 -5.56 1.87
C ARG A 521 32.64 -7.07 2.14
N ALA A 522 33.68 -7.55 2.82
CA ALA A 522 33.83 -8.97 3.11
C ALA A 522 32.77 -9.49 4.10
N GLN A 523 32.40 -8.71 5.12
CA GLN A 523 31.28 -9.00 6.01
C GLN A 523 29.95 -9.08 5.23
N PHE A 524 29.69 -8.13 4.33
CA PHE A 524 28.50 -8.12 3.47
C PHE A 524 28.45 -9.32 2.52
N ALA A 525 29.59 -9.73 1.95
CA ALA A 525 29.70 -10.92 1.11
C ALA A 525 29.46 -12.22 1.90
N ALA A 526 30.00 -12.34 3.11
CA ALA A 526 29.75 -13.47 4.00
C ALA A 526 28.26 -13.62 4.34
N LEU A 527 27.64 -12.54 4.84
CA LEU A 527 26.21 -12.49 5.16
C LEU A 527 25.35 -12.84 3.95
N GLY A 528 25.73 -12.35 2.76
CA GLY A 528 25.09 -12.72 1.51
C GLY A 528 25.13 -14.21 1.18
N CYS A 529 26.30 -14.83 1.34
CA CYS A 529 26.47 -16.26 1.09
C CYS A 529 25.67 -17.10 2.10
N MET A 530 25.75 -16.77 3.39
CA MET A 530 24.95 -17.39 4.46
C MET A 530 23.43 -17.22 4.23
N LEU A 531 22.99 -16.08 3.67
CA LEU A 531 21.59 -15.85 3.32
C LEU A 531 21.13 -16.63 2.08
N GLU A 532 22.00 -16.80 1.09
CA GLU A 532 21.71 -17.62 -0.09
C GLU A 532 21.66 -19.11 0.27
N GLN A 533 22.46 -19.58 1.23
CA GLN A 533 22.42 -20.95 1.78
C GLN A 533 21.21 -21.18 2.69
N LEU A 534 20.82 -20.17 3.47
CA LEU A 534 19.55 -20.16 4.17
C LEU A 534 18.39 -20.29 3.17
N ALA A 535 18.48 -19.61 2.02
CA ALA A 535 17.44 -19.60 1.00
C ALA A 535 17.31 -20.89 0.18
N ASP A 536 18.31 -21.77 0.21
CA ASP A 536 18.26 -23.10 -0.43
C ASP A 536 17.52 -24.14 0.43
N ARG A 537 17.18 -23.80 1.68
CA ARG A 537 16.66 -24.74 2.69
C ARG A 537 15.29 -24.36 3.26
N GLU A 538 14.52 -25.35 3.72
CA GLU A 538 13.31 -25.10 4.49
C GLU A 538 13.63 -24.63 5.91
N HIS A 539 13.71 -23.31 6.10
CA HIS A 539 14.11 -22.69 7.37
C HIS A 539 12.93 -22.23 8.26
N GLY A 540 11.68 -22.44 7.85
CA GLY A 540 10.46 -22.15 8.65
C GLY A 540 10.24 -20.68 9.04
N ARG A 541 11.03 -19.74 8.53
CA ARG A 541 10.89 -18.29 8.76
C ARG A 541 10.20 -17.62 7.57
N GLN A 542 9.61 -16.46 7.81
CA GLN A 542 9.44 -15.43 6.78
C GLN A 542 10.39 -14.31 7.18
N ALA A 543 11.25 -13.81 6.28
CA ALA A 543 12.21 -12.76 6.63
C ALA A 543 12.02 -11.47 5.83
N ILE A 544 12.43 -10.36 6.44
CA ILE A 544 12.72 -9.10 5.77
C ILE A 544 14.14 -8.68 6.10
N LEU A 545 14.96 -8.50 5.07
CA LEU A 545 16.28 -7.90 5.12
C LEU A 545 16.16 -6.44 4.72
N ALA A 546 16.43 -5.51 5.63
CA ALA A 546 16.71 -4.12 5.29
C ALA A 546 18.23 -3.92 5.15
N VAL A 547 18.67 -3.37 4.02
CA VAL A 547 20.07 -2.92 3.83
C VAL A 547 20.05 -1.40 3.82
N ASP A 548 20.78 -0.75 4.74
CA ASP A 548 20.91 0.71 4.80
C ASP A 548 22.33 1.17 4.44
N GLU A 549 22.43 2.28 3.71
CA GLU A 549 23.65 2.86 3.14
C GLU A 549 24.49 1.88 2.29
N PHE A 550 23.83 1.06 1.46
CA PHE A 550 24.46 0.06 0.57
C PHE A 550 25.64 0.60 -0.27
N SER A 551 25.62 1.88 -0.64
CA SER A 551 26.75 2.54 -1.33
C SER A 551 28.08 2.54 -0.57
N ALA A 552 28.10 2.27 0.74
CA ALA A 552 29.34 2.09 1.50
C ALA A 552 30.09 0.78 1.15
N VAL A 553 29.37 -0.23 0.66
CA VAL A 553 29.95 -1.52 0.21
C VAL A 553 29.90 -1.71 -1.30
N SER A 554 29.02 -1.01 -2.03
CA SER A 554 28.85 -1.22 -3.48
C SER A 554 30.03 -0.73 -4.33
N ASP A 555 30.73 -1.69 -4.93
CA ASP A 555 31.98 -1.55 -5.69
C ASP A 555 31.85 -2.04 -7.15
N GLY A 556 30.62 -2.36 -7.59
CA GLY A 556 30.34 -3.02 -8.88
C GLY A 556 30.36 -4.55 -8.83
N LYS A 557 30.97 -5.15 -7.80
CA LYS A 557 31.03 -6.62 -7.60
C LYS A 557 29.88 -7.14 -6.72
N THR A 558 29.38 -6.30 -5.81
CA THR A 558 28.24 -6.60 -4.92
C THR A 558 26.99 -7.10 -5.64
N ARG A 559 26.58 -8.36 -5.40
CA ARG A 559 25.50 -9.07 -6.13
C ARG A 559 24.06 -8.69 -5.74
N ALA A 560 23.75 -7.42 -5.47
CA ALA A 560 22.45 -6.98 -4.94
C ALA A 560 21.24 -7.44 -5.77
N LYS A 561 21.33 -7.41 -7.11
CA LYS A 561 20.29 -7.93 -8.02
C LYS A 561 20.06 -9.43 -7.83
N ALA A 562 21.12 -10.23 -7.73
CA ALA A 562 21.02 -11.67 -7.55
C ALA A 562 20.36 -12.04 -6.21
N TRP A 563 20.56 -11.24 -5.15
CA TRP A 563 19.83 -11.42 -3.89
C TRP A 563 18.33 -11.21 -4.06
N VAL A 564 17.90 -10.19 -4.82
CA VAL A 564 16.48 -9.96 -5.14
C VAL A 564 15.89 -11.14 -5.91
N GLU A 565 16.63 -11.71 -6.87
CA GLU A 565 16.18 -12.83 -7.70
C GLU A 565 16.15 -14.18 -6.95
N ARG A 566 17.17 -14.47 -6.12
CA ARG A 566 17.33 -15.73 -5.38
C ARG A 566 16.44 -15.81 -4.13
N LEU A 567 16.52 -14.80 -3.26
CA LEU A 567 15.94 -14.83 -1.91
C LEU A 567 14.39 -14.85 -1.90
N ARG A 568 13.75 -14.45 -3.02
CA ARG A 568 12.28 -14.42 -3.18
C ARG A 568 11.62 -15.76 -2.87
N LYS A 569 12.20 -16.87 -3.35
CA LYS A 569 11.62 -18.22 -3.24
C LYS A 569 11.62 -18.73 -1.79
N ALA A 570 12.64 -18.37 -1.01
CA ALA A 570 12.75 -18.69 0.41
C ALA A 570 11.83 -17.86 1.32
N GLY A 571 11.11 -16.87 0.77
CA GLY A 571 10.36 -15.92 1.60
C GLY A 571 11.27 -14.98 2.40
N ILE A 572 12.48 -14.72 1.90
CA ILE A 572 13.39 -13.70 2.40
C ILE A 572 13.26 -12.48 1.47
N SER A 573 12.52 -11.47 1.93
CA SER A 573 12.31 -10.23 1.16
C SER A 573 13.41 -9.20 1.45
N THR A 574 13.85 -8.44 0.44
CA THR A 574 14.95 -7.46 0.59
C THR A 574 14.46 -6.03 0.35
N TRP A 575 14.87 -5.10 1.21
CA TRP A 575 14.53 -3.68 1.14
C TRP A 575 15.79 -2.81 1.20
N TRP A 576 16.08 -2.13 0.09
CA TRP A 576 17.32 -1.36 -0.09
C TRP A 576 17.07 0.12 0.20
N PHE A 577 17.70 0.65 1.24
CA PHE A 577 17.56 2.03 1.71
C PHE A 577 18.75 2.90 1.28
N ALA A 578 18.47 3.99 0.58
CA ALA A 578 19.47 4.91 0.04
C ALA A 578 19.05 6.38 0.21
N GLN A 579 20.05 7.29 0.25
CA GLN A 579 19.79 8.73 0.31
C GLN A 579 19.45 9.34 -1.07
N SER A 580 19.84 8.69 -2.15
CA SER A 580 19.67 9.15 -3.54
C SER A 580 19.64 7.95 -4.49
N TRP A 581 19.28 8.18 -5.75
CA TRP A 581 19.45 7.21 -6.84
C TRP A 581 20.87 6.60 -6.84
N ASN A 582 21.90 7.44 -6.74
CA ASN A 582 23.29 7.04 -6.72
C ASN A 582 23.67 6.13 -5.54
N GLY A 583 22.88 6.12 -4.46
CA GLY A 583 23.09 5.26 -3.29
C GLY A 583 22.60 3.81 -3.45
N LEU A 584 21.90 3.48 -4.54
CA LEU A 584 21.36 2.13 -4.79
C LEU A 584 22.33 1.17 -5.50
N GLY A 585 23.50 1.64 -5.94
CA GLY A 585 24.47 0.83 -6.68
C GLY A 585 25.63 1.66 -7.24
N HIS A 586 26.64 1.00 -7.78
CA HIS A 586 27.88 1.61 -8.27
C HIS A 586 27.71 2.40 -9.58
N ASP A 587 27.12 1.77 -10.59
CA ASP A 587 26.76 2.31 -11.91
C ASP A 587 25.24 2.44 -12.07
N ASP A 588 24.75 2.98 -13.20
CA ASP A 588 23.31 3.15 -13.43
C ASP A 588 22.60 1.85 -13.82
N ASP A 589 23.27 0.94 -14.53
CA ASP A 589 22.70 -0.35 -14.94
C ASP A 589 22.36 -1.22 -13.72
N ALA A 590 23.25 -1.28 -12.71
CA ALA A 590 23.02 -1.98 -11.45
C ALA A 590 21.88 -1.36 -10.63
N ARG A 591 21.74 -0.02 -10.65
CA ARG A 591 20.65 0.71 -9.98
C ARG A 591 19.31 0.40 -10.65
N GLU A 592 19.24 0.45 -11.98
CA GLU A 592 18.03 0.14 -12.74
C GLU A 592 17.66 -1.34 -12.59
N ALA A 593 18.62 -2.25 -12.73
CA ALA A 593 18.43 -3.69 -12.51
C ALA A 593 17.91 -4.02 -11.10
N LEU A 594 18.37 -3.29 -10.07
CA LEU A 594 17.91 -3.46 -8.69
C LEU A 594 16.47 -2.97 -8.51
N VAL A 595 16.13 -1.79 -9.04
CA VAL A 595 14.79 -1.17 -8.91
C VAL A 595 13.74 -1.88 -9.76
N THR A 596 14.11 -2.43 -10.92
CA THR A 596 13.22 -3.20 -11.81
C THR A 596 12.98 -4.63 -11.29
N ALA A 597 13.99 -5.28 -10.72
CA ALA A 597 13.82 -6.59 -10.05
C ALA A 597 12.95 -6.49 -8.77
N ALA A 598 12.92 -5.33 -8.11
CA ALA A 598 12.14 -5.06 -6.90
C ALA A 598 10.62 -4.96 -7.17
N SER A 599 9.97 -6.09 -7.44
CA SER A 599 8.55 -6.19 -7.82
C SER A 599 7.54 -5.69 -6.76
N GLY A 600 7.97 -5.51 -5.51
CA GLY A 600 7.26 -4.81 -4.44
C GLY A 600 7.14 -3.29 -4.65
N GLY A 601 8.02 -2.74 -5.48
CA GLY A 601 8.09 -1.33 -5.86
C GLY A 601 8.95 -0.47 -4.93
N SER A 602 8.92 0.85 -5.15
CA SER A 602 9.67 1.82 -4.34
C SER A 602 8.80 2.49 -3.29
N ILE A 603 9.41 2.86 -2.15
CA ILE A 603 8.86 3.90 -1.27
C ILE A 603 9.78 5.12 -1.36
N LEU A 604 9.40 6.09 -2.19
CA LEU A 604 10.18 7.29 -2.45
C LEU A 604 9.78 8.38 -1.46
N GLY A 605 10.76 8.95 -0.76
CA GLY A 605 10.60 10.18 0.01
C GLY A 605 10.99 11.42 -0.81
N GLY A 606 11.16 12.55 -0.12
CA GLY A 606 11.67 13.76 -0.76
C GLY A 606 13.11 13.61 -1.24
N GLN A 607 13.36 14.01 -2.48
CA GLN A 607 14.67 13.94 -3.14
C GLN A 607 14.77 14.92 -4.31
N GLU A 608 15.99 15.38 -4.61
CA GLU A 608 16.25 16.41 -5.63
C GLU A 608 16.35 15.81 -7.04
N LYS A 609 17.08 14.71 -7.21
CA LYS A 609 17.25 13.96 -8.46
C LYS A 609 16.29 12.77 -8.52
N GLY A 610 14.98 13.05 -8.50
CA GLY A 610 13.93 12.02 -8.55
C GLY A 610 13.58 11.50 -9.95
N ASP A 611 14.25 12.00 -10.98
CA ASP A 611 13.83 11.92 -12.38
C ASP A 611 13.95 10.50 -12.96
N LYS A 612 15.08 9.81 -12.74
CA LYS A 612 15.25 8.39 -13.13
C LYS A 612 14.25 7.46 -12.44
N LEU A 613 13.91 7.73 -11.18
CA LEU A 613 12.91 6.95 -10.45
C LEU A 613 11.48 7.24 -10.92
N ALA A 614 11.21 8.42 -11.47
CA ALA A 614 9.94 8.73 -12.13
C ALA A 614 9.81 8.02 -13.49
N GLU A 615 10.90 7.98 -14.27
CA GLU A 615 11.01 7.31 -15.57
C GLU A 615 10.72 5.81 -15.45
N ILE A 616 11.38 5.11 -14.51
CA ILE A 616 11.22 3.66 -14.30
C ILE A 616 9.79 3.25 -13.91
N TYR A 617 9.04 4.09 -13.19
CA TYR A 617 7.64 3.82 -12.84
C TYR A 617 6.62 4.35 -13.88
N GLY A 618 7.11 4.93 -14.97
CA GLY A 618 6.35 5.22 -16.18
C GLY A 618 5.25 6.28 -16.05
N THR A 619 4.39 6.31 -17.06
CA THR A 619 3.33 7.31 -17.22
C THR A 619 1.95 6.78 -16.85
N ARG A 620 0.99 7.70 -16.78
CA ARG A 620 -0.46 7.50 -16.69
C ARG A 620 -1.14 8.40 -17.72
N ARG A 621 -2.31 8.00 -18.23
CA ARG A 621 -3.11 8.88 -19.09
C ARG A 621 -3.50 10.16 -18.34
N GLY A 622 -3.25 11.31 -18.97
CA GLY A 622 -3.64 12.65 -18.56
C GLY A 622 -4.48 13.35 -19.63
N PHE A 623 -4.90 14.58 -19.34
CA PHE A 623 -5.59 15.46 -20.28
C PHE A 623 -4.89 16.81 -20.33
N ASP A 624 -4.30 17.14 -21.47
CA ASP A 624 -3.66 18.41 -21.71
C ASP A 624 -4.70 19.43 -22.22
N LEU A 625 -4.82 20.53 -21.49
CA LEU A 625 -5.84 21.55 -21.70
C LEU A 625 -5.27 22.76 -22.44
N SER A 626 -5.41 22.76 -23.76
CA SER A 626 -5.06 23.92 -24.59
C SER A 626 -6.21 24.93 -24.64
N ARG A 627 -5.89 26.22 -24.78
CA ARG A 627 -6.84 27.31 -25.04
C ARG A 627 -6.33 28.15 -26.21
N LYS A 628 -7.23 28.58 -27.07
CA LYS A 628 -6.91 29.50 -28.18
C LYS A 628 -6.68 30.90 -27.62
N LEU A 629 -5.62 31.59 -28.05
CA LEU A 629 -5.39 32.99 -27.69
C LEU A 629 -6.17 33.90 -28.64
N ILE A 630 -7.05 34.72 -28.08
CA ILE A 630 -7.75 35.82 -28.77
C ILE A 630 -6.86 37.07 -28.66
N GLY A 631 -6.66 37.76 -29.79
CA GLY A 631 -5.83 38.98 -29.84
C GLY A 631 -4.39 38.77 -29.34
N GLY A 632 -3.84 37.56 -29.46
CA GLY A 632 -2.49 37.20 -29.04
C GLY A 632 -2.21 37.25 -27.53
N SER A 633 -3.21 37.52 -26.68
CA SER A 633 -2.99 37.83 -25.26
C SER A 633 -4.08 37.33 -24.31
N ALA A 634 -5.36 37.36 -24.71
CA ALA A 634 -6.46 36.84 -23.90
C ALA A 634 -6.65 35.33 -24.17
N ALA A 635 -6.83 34.52 -23.12
CA ALA A 635 -7.28 33.14 -23.30
C ALA A 635 -8.78 33.14 -23.64
N GLY A 636 -9.14 32.64 -24.81
CA GLY A 636 -10.54 32.48 -25.23
C GLY A 636 -11.21 31.25 -24.64
N ASP A 637 -12.53 31.19 -24.73
CA ASP A 637 -13.32 30.04 -24.26
C ASP A 637 -13.15 28.79 -25.16
N GLU A 638 -12.78 28.99 -26.42
CA GLU A 638 -12.37 27.91 -27.33
C GLU A 638 -11.05 27.26 -26.87
N GLY A 639 -11.04 25.94 -26.77
CA GLY A 639 -9.83 25.16 -26.44
C GLY A 639 -10.00 23.68 -26.72
N ASN A 640 -8.89 23.01 -27.01
CA ASN A 640 -8.85 21.58 -27.31
C ASN A 640 -8.34 20.78 -26.10
N VAL A 641 -8.96 19.62 -25.85
CA VAL A 641 -8.59 18.67 -24.79
C VAL A 641 -7.89 17.49 -25.44
N GLN A 642 -6.57 17.41 -25.29
CA GLN A 642 -5.78 16.32 -25.86
C GLN A 642 -5.51 15.25 -24.80
N ALA A 643 -5.62 13.97 -25.16
CA ALA A 643 -5.17 12.89 -24.30
C ALA A 643 -3.63 12.81 -24.37
N GLY A 644 -2.98 12.95 -23.21
CA GLY A 644 -1.53 12.94 -23.06
C GLY A 644 -1.05 11.88 -22.07
N ASP A 645 0.27 11.77 -21.89
CA ASP A 645 0.90 10.89 -20.91
C ASP A 645 1.67 11.70 -19.86
N GLU A 646 1.20 11.65 -18.62
CA GLU A 646 1.80 12.31 -17.46
C GLU A 646 2.61 11.29 -16.65
N LEU A 647 3.77 11.64 -16.11
CA LEU A 647 4.53 10.74 -15.23
C LEU A 647 3.68 10.33 -14.00
N LEU A 648 3.63 9.02 -13.70
CA LEU A 648 2.86 8.48 -12.57
C LEU A 648 3.33 9.07 -11.22
N VAL A 649 4.62 9.42 -11.12
CA VAL A 649 5.24 10.14 -10.02
C VAL A 649 6.07 11.30 -10.57
N HIS A 650 5.47 12.48 -10.73
CA HIS A 650 6.17 13.65 -11.27
C HIS A 650 7.41 14.08 -10.42
N PRO A 651 8.61 14.32 -11.01
CA PRO A 651 9.83 14.64 -10.26
C PRO A 651 9.72 15.86 -9.33
N ASN A 652 9.17 16.99 -9.80
CA ASN A 652 8.87 18.17 -8.96
C ASN A 652 7.99 17.87 -7.73
N ARG A 653 7.19 16.80 -7.75
CA ARG A 653 6.42 16.34 -6.58
C ARG A 653 7.28 15.60 -5.56
N LEU A 654 8.33 14.90 -5.98
CA LEU A 654 9.35 14.35 -5.10
C LEU A 654 10.23 15.47 -4.51
N ARG A 655 10.64 16.45 -5.31
CA ARG A 655 11.43 17.62 -4.86
C ARG A 655 10.72 18.38 -3.73
N SER A 656 9.41 18.58 -3.88
CA SER A 656 8.56 19.32 -2.92
C SER A 656 8.05 18.52 -1.71
N MET A 657 8.41 17.24 -1.55
CA MET A 657 8.10 16.48 -0.33
C MET A 657 8.90 16.97 0.89
N GLY A 658 8.20 17.14 2.00
CA GLY A 658 8.79 17.45 3.30
C GLY A 658 9.31 16.20 4.02
N LYS A 659 9.98 16.40 5.16
CA LYS A 659 10.46 15.31 6.03
C LYS A 659 9.30 14.38 6.42
N GLY A 660 9.40 13.10 6.08
CA GLY A 660 8.40 12.05 6.36
C GLY A 660 7.26 11.92 5.33
N ASP A 661 7.18 12.80 4.34
CA ASP A 661 6.28 12.63 3.20
C ASP A 661 6.86 11.60 2.22
N VAL A 662 6.02 10.71 1.70
CA VAL A 662 6.43 9.57 0.86
C VAL A 662 5.40 9.22 -0.20
N VAL A 663 5.81 8.49 -1.23
CA VAL A 663 4.97 7.75 -2.16
C VAL A 663 5.40 6.30 -2.25
N HIS A 664 4.50 5.35 -1.96
CA HIS A 664 4.69 3.96 -2.37
C HIS A 664 4.22 3.81 -3.81
N VAL A 665 5.09 3.35 -4.71
CA VAL A 665 4.78 3.18 -6.14
C VAL A 665 5.10 1.74 -6.57
N SER A 666 4.08 1.06 -7.10
CA SER A 666 4.16 -0.34 -7.55
C SER A 666 2.98 -0.67 -8.47
N GLY A 667 3.21 -1.46 -9.52
CA GLY A 667 2.13 -2.03 -10.35
C GLY A 667 1.13 -1.01 -10.91
N GLY A 668 1.61 0.13 -11.42
CA GLY A 668 0.75 1.17 -11.99
C GLY A 668 -0.06 1.99 -10.98
N VAL A 669 0.29 1.94 -9.69
CA VAL A 669 -0.36 2.69 -8.60
C VAL A 669 0.68 3.44 -7.78
N ALA A 670 0.43 4.72 -7.50
CA ALA A 670 1.26 5.59 -6.67
C ALA A 670 0.46 6.17 -5.50
N ARG A 671 0.77 5.71 -4.28
CA ARG A 671 0.12 6.08 -3.02
C ARG A 671 0.93 7.13 -2.27
N PHE A 672 0.59 8.39 -2.51
CA PHE A 672 1.16 9.53 -1.80
C PHE A 672 0.58 9.62 -0.40
N GLY A 673 1.44 9.86 0.58
CA GLY A 673 1.06 9.95 1.98
C GLY A 673 2.21 10.42 2.84
N ARG A 674 2.13 10.10 4.13
CA ARG A 674 3.14 10.48 5.11
C ARG A 674 3.29 9.39 6.16
N VAL A 675 4.54 9.05 6.49
CA VAL A 675 4.88 8.08 7.53
C VAL A 675 4.41 8.59 8.89
N SER A 676 3.74 7.74 9.67
CA SER A 676 3.52 8.00 11.09
C SER A 676 4.79 7.61 11.85
N PRO A 677 5.46 8.55 12.53
CA PRO A 677 6.71 8.25 13.23
C PRO A 677 6.50 7.20 14.32
N LEU A 678 7.58 6.54 14.70
CA LEU A 678 7.67 5.79 15.94
C LEU A 678 7.99 6.79 17.06
N ASP A 679 7.08 6.94 18.02
CA ASP A 679 7.22 7.84 19.17
C ASP A 679 7.29 7.06 20.49
N GLU A 680 8.10 7.56 21.43
CA GLU A 680 8.40 6.87 22.68
C GLU A 680 7.15 6.72 23.58
N ARG A 681 6.21 7.67 23.54
CA ARG A 681 4.90 7.55 24.20
C ARG A 681 4.03 6.46 23.56
N GLN A 682 4.11 6.29 22.24
CA GLN A 682 3.48 5.14 21.58
C GLN A 682 4.15 3.84 22.04
N ARG A 683 5.49 3.80 22.22
CA ARG A 683 6.23 2.61 22.67
C ARG A 683 5.83 2.16 24.07
N ALA A 684 5.73 3.09 25.02
CA ALA A 684 5.28 2.80 26.39
C ALA A 684 3.83 2.27 26.42
N SER A 685 2.96 2.77 25.53
CA SER A 685 1.56 2.36 25.41
C SER A 685 1.32 1.18 24.44
N LEU A 686 2.33 0.33 24.22
CA LEU A 686 2.20 -0.94 23.50
C LEU A 686 1.87 -2.08 24.47
N ARG A 687 0.79 -2.81 24.17
CA ARG A 687 0.58 -4.15 24.72
C ARG A 687 1.40 -5.16 23.89
N PRO A 688 2.05 -6.15 24.50
CA PRO A 688 2.76 -7.21 23.78
C PRO A 688 1.90 -7.93 22.74
N LEU A 689 2.54 -8.46 21.70
CA LEU A 689 1.86 -9.30 20.73
C LEU A 689 1.49 -10.65 21.38
N PRO A 690 0.26 -11.17 21.20
CA PRO A 690 -0.16 -12.37 21.91
C PRO A 690 0.70 -13.57 21.52
N GLY A 691 1.23 -14.27 22.53
CA GLY A 691 2.12 -15.43 22.34
C GLY A 691 3.59 -15.09 22.08
N LEU A 692 4.04 -13.85 22.30
CA LEU A 692 5.48 -13.51 22.35
C LEU A 692 6.01 -13.34 23.78
N SER A 693 5.21 -12.78 24.71
CA SER A 693 5.54 -12.70 26.13
C SER A 693 4.41 -13.20 27.02
N GLU A 694 4.71 -13.37 28.31
CA GLU A 694 3.71 -13.33 29.37
C GLU A 694 2.94 -11.99 29.33
N MET A 695 1.67 -11.99 29.73
CA MET A 695 0.86 -10.77 29.74
C MET A 695 1.21 -9.91 30.95
N ARG A 696 2.06 -8.89 30.74
CA ARG A 696 2.12 -7.77 31.67
C ARG A 696 0.74 -7.11 31.76
N PRO A 697 0.27 -6.71 32.97
CA PRO A 697 -0.91 -5.85 33.07
C PRO A 697 -0.67 -4.56 32.27
N ALA A 698 -1.73 -4.00 31.69
CA ALA A 698 -1.64 -2.67 31.12
C ALA A 698 -1.37 -1.66 32.26
N ALA A 699 -0.51 -0.67 32.01
CA ALA A 699 -0.46 0.52 32.86
C ALA A 699 -1.84 1.19 32.82
N ASP A 700 -2.31 1.71 33.96
CA ASP A 700 -3.69 2.18 34.12
C ASP A 700 -4.08 3.20 33.05
N GLU A 701 -5.23 2.97 32.41
CA GLU A 701 -5.66 3.74 31.24
C GLU A 701 -6.18 5.16 31.58
N THR A 702 -6.05 5.57 32.84
CA THR A 702 -6.44 6.87 33.40
C THR A 702 -5.58 8.04 32.95
N GLU A 703 -4.28 7.84 32.65
CA GLU A 703 -3.39 8.94 32.23
C GLU A 703 -3.29 9.15 30.70
N SER A 704 -3.70 8.19 29.86
CA SER A 704 -3.49 8.24 28.40
C SER A 704 -4.77 8.48 27.58
N SER A 705 -5.60 9.44 27.99
CA SER A 705 -6.89 9.78 27.38
C SER A 705 -6.81 10.56 26.05
N GLU A 706 -5.80 10.30 25.21
CA GLU A 706 -5.77 10.86 23.84
C GLU A 706 -6.88 10.24 22.96
N PRO A 707 -7.68 11.05 22.24
CA PRO A 707 -8.76 10.54 21.41
C PRO A 707 -8.22 9.74 20.22
N VAL A 708 -8.40 8.42 20.26
CA VAL A 708 -8.07 7.51 19.16
C VAL A 708 -8.87 7.91 17.92
N ALA A 709 -8.19 8.53 16.95
CA ALA A 709 -8.83 9.05 15.73
C ALA A 709 -9.61 7.92 15.00
N PRO A 710 -10.91 8.10 14.71
CA PRO A 710 -11.82 7.00 14.39
C PRO A 710 -11.36 6.19 13.16
N VAL A 711 -10.93 4.95 13.40
CA VAL A 711 -10.45 4.02 12.38
C VAL A 711 -11.62 3.20 11.84
N ILE A 712 -12.23 3.67 10.76
CA ILE A 712 -13.30 2.93 10.06
C ILE A 712 -12.69 1.75 9.29
N ASP A 713 -12.54 0.58 9.91
CA ASP A 713 -12.04 -0.61 9.23
C ASP A 713 -13.15 -1.39 8.51
N LEU A 714 -13.36 -1.05 7.24
CA LEU A 714 -14.40 -1.65 6.38
C LEU A 714 -14.05 -3.08 5.88
N ARG A 715 -13.12 -3.81 6.51
CA ARG A 715 -12.66 -5.15 6.06
C ARG A 715 -13.56 -6.32 6.47
N LYS A 716 -14.68 -6.07 7.17
CA LYS A 716 -15.58 -7.12 7.70
C LYS A 716 -16.69 -7.61 6.75
N ARG A 717 -16.80 -7.08 5.52
CA ARG A 717 -17.72 -7.61 4.49
C ARG A 717 -17.01 -7.69 3.13
N ASP A 718 -16.62 -8.91 2.77
CA ASP A 718 -16.31 -9.40 1.41
C ASP A 718 -16.48 -10.94 1.43
N ARG A 719 -17.70 -11.39 1.81
CA ARG A 719 -18.22 -12.77 1.70
C ARG A 719 -19.75 -12.71 1.65
N ALA A 720 -20.26 -12.46 0.45
CA ALA A 720 -21.58 -12.79 -0.07
C ALA A 720 -21.36 -12.97 -1.57
#